data_AF-A0A8K1C6T5-F1
#
_entry.id   AF-A0A8K1C6T5-F1
#
_cell.length_a   1.000
_cell.length_b   1.000
_cell.length_c   1.000
_cell.angle_alpha   90.00
_cell.angle_beta   90.00
_cell.angle_gamma   90.00
#
_symmetry.space_group_name_H-M   'P 1'
#
loop_
_entity.id
_entity.type
_entity.pdbx_description
1 polymer ?
#
loop_
_entity_poly.entity_id
_entity_poly.type
_entity_poly.pdbx_seq_one_letter_code
_entity_poly.pdbx_strand_id
1 'polypeptide(L)'
;MTRAKALLLVALTSLAIAGVYGDDATCSATATASWKSKCISRTAGNRDFLPLTDLQAGDVNLDDTNLADTYRQARLTALKLSGQVGSAAMANMRRKSVTWYELSLKKMLTFFCVETASAQDLERCVVPTSPLAERDVSGACVQLLDNTSCSSQGLCERRSNCKWDDAIDGALSRRELFTAANATAAEKWMEKDYPTSFAPFLAPGVVFAVLTALSCVGFLLLRCVFNQCGGRNPREKGYTKCDIVVPAVIFMVCSAAVFICSFITVAQNTNISEGVTGVLNSLNVTLENIDIFAVNVKTPLEQAAQQLQNAQIAVASQVKDTDWIVAEGNTLRQMLNDFSTIYQNQGPFPFKTCDATSVSCVTCPDKVCGSPLKAFVNNASVSMDNSSGAVARTVQTMQDTFLNKSANISLSLRRATIEIQELANLSESSSAVVDVIRTTFDDYSFSRSALVLSVFLFGIVASLLGMGAIFKGVCKKKTAWVQLLHVSWLLGTLVCILGFVLGTSLLAVGALWYDACNYMNILHTDLTPYFPSRVAGIVNACFNDSSILKPLQLEDALAFQCQIDDNYAMLSKADFNALTAMTTTYGAQVSEYGLRDFGFDSSVSRDLIARANTGVKDANRAPTKSFTQDNIVTPWEAYGETAASGCSNTSLSADQIPVCYMESKCQSGTAPTSAKDKCKEAFNTAYYYVLSFAKISQMLDEMREDLLGDTGKGFSPSWSYDVSIAEFARSYFAKLASVRTSNLAYLMNGEVGKVIENIEHVRCTESCGWINISFNAVHGAMCSDILGTTLGISVCVFFLCFFLIPMIVTGITLQKRLRGAKKGTYEELEKRLQQLETKQRESARGKNSPSKGRGGIDLFKFKKNLDSA
;
A
#
# COMPACT_ATOMS: atom_id res chain seq x y z
N MET A 1 5.14 43.54 17.85
CA MET A 1 4.00 42.78 18.40
C MET A 1 3.12 42.35 17.22
N THR A 2 3.33 41.13 16.71
CA THR A 2 2.49 39.92 16.95
C THR A 2 1.23 39.94 16.06
N ARG A 3 1.01 39.07 15.05
CA ARG A 3 1.41 37.69 14.72
C ARG A 3 1.19 37.56 13.19
N ALA A 4 2.02 37.01 12.29
CA ALA A 4 3.12 36.04 12.38
C ALA A 4 2.74 34.78 13.18
N LYS A 5 1.70 34.04 12.73
CA LYS A 5 1.42 32.66 13.17
C LYS A 5 0.45 31.84 12.29
N ALA A 6 0.23 32.20 11.01
CA ALA A 6 -0.65 31.42 10.13
C ALA A 6 0.04 30.89 8.85
N LEU A 7 1.31 31.23 8.62
CA LEU A 7 2.11 30.72 7.50
C LEU A 7 3.13 29.64 7.88
N LEU A 8 3.06 29.13 9.12
CA LEU A 8 3.92 28.05 9.63
C LEU A 8 3.16 26.73 9.84
N LEU A 9 1.95 26.60 9.28
CA LEU A 9 1.11 25.40 9.40
C LEU A 9 0.88 24.66 8.06
N VAL A 10 1.45 25.18 6.97
CA VAL A 10 1.38 24.56 5.63
C VAL A 10 2.77 24.11 5.13
N ALA A 11 3.82 24.39 5.90
CA ALA A 11 5.20 23.93 5.64
C ALA A 11 5.70 22.88 6.66
N LEU A 12 4.80 22.30 7.46
CA LEU A 12 5.10 21.22 8.42
C LEU A 12 4.20 19.99 8.25
N THR A 13 3.45 19.89 7.15
CA THR A 13 2.65 18.71 6.78
C THR A 13 3.30 17.89 5.65
N SER A 14 4.61 18.04 5.46
CA SER A 14 5.45 17.21 4.57
C SER A 14 6.35 16.22 5.35
N LEU A 15 6.11 16.04 6.66
CA LEU A 15 6.82 15.08 7.53
C LEU A 15 5.85 14.52 8.58
N ALA A 16 4.83 13.76 8.14
CA ALA A 16 4.08 12.80 8.94
C ALA A 16 2.95 12.16 8.09
N ILE A 17 3.30 11.22 7.22
CA ILE A 17 2.42 10.06 6.98
C ILE A 17 3.03 8.94 7.83
N ALA A 18 2.85 9.09 9.14
CA ALA A 18 2.99 8.02 10.10
C ALA A 18 1.57 7.70 10.57
N GLY A 19 1.10 6.50 10.24
CA GLY A 19 0.03 5.84 10.98
C GLY A 19 -1.39 6.12 10.49
N VAL A 20 -1.79 5.39 9.46
CA VAL A 20 -2.95 4.48 9.59
C VAL A 20 -2.52 3.13 9.01
N TYR A 21 -1.57 2.48 9.68
CA TYR A 21 -1.42 1.02 9.58
C TYR A 21 -2.39 0.45 10.61
N GLY A 22 -3.49 -0.11 10.14
CA GLY A 22 -4.41 -0.88 10.98
C GLY A 22 -3.69 -2.11 11.52
N ASP A 23 -3.65 -2.18 12.86
CA ASP A 23 -3.50 -3.35 13.73
C ASP A 23 -3.09 -4.67 13.07
N ASP A 24 -1.76 -4.93 13.09
CA ASP A 24 -1.08 -6.14 13.57
C ASP A 24 0.38 -6.07 13.09
N ALA A 25 1.18 -5.19 13.71
CA ALA A 25 2.59 -5.08 13.34
C ALA A 25 3.32 -6.39 13.72
N THR A 26 3.60 -7.22 12.73
CA THR A 26 4.40 -8.46 12.84
C THR A 26 5.84 -8.22 13.34
N CYS A 27 6.28 -6.97 13.38
CA CYS A 27 7.64 -6.56 13.75
C CYS A 27 7.63 -5.47 14.84
N SER A 28 8.65 -5.46 15.71
CA SER A 28 8.84 -4.36 16.66
C SER A 28 9.08 -3.03 15.95
N ALA A 29 8.89 -1.90 16.65
CA ALA A 29 9.20 -0.57 16.10
C ALA A 29 10.68 -0.43 15.70
N THR A 30 11.58 -1.06 16.46
CA THR A 30 13.02 -1.05 16.22
C THR A 30 13.38 -1.84 14.97
N ALA A 31 12.89 -3.08 14.85
CA ALA A 31 13.07 -3.90 13.65
C ALA A 31 12.49 -3.20 12.42
N THR A 32 11.30 -2.62 12.55
CA THR A 32 10.64 -1.86 11.48
C THR A 32 11.46 -0.68 11.00
N ALA A 33 11.99 0.13 11.91
CA ALA A 33 12.84 1.26 11.55
C ALA A 33 14.16 0.80 10.89
N SER A 34 14.74 -0.31 11.38
CA SER A 34 15.98 -0.89 10.86
C SER A 34 15.84 -1.28 9.39
N TRP A 35 14.89 -2.15 9.03
CA TRP A 35 14.78 -2.61 7.64
C TRP A 35 14.28 -1.51 6.71
N LYS A 36 13.36 -0.63 7.15
CA LYS A 36 12.90 0.50 6.32
C LYS A 36 14.04 1.45 5.94
N SER A 37 14.99 1.68 6.84
CA SER A 37 16.16 2.53 6.54
C SER A 37 17.04 1.98 5.42
N LYS A 38 17.01 0.66 5.18
CA LYS A 38 17.78 0.00 4.13
C LYS A 38 17.06 -0.02 2.78
N CYS A 39 15.77 0.32 2.72
CA CYS A 39 14.98 0.13 1.50
C CYS A 39 15.57 0.80 0.25
N ILE A 40 16.10 2.03 0.37
CA ILE A 40 16.76 2.73 -0.75
C ILE A 40 17.90 1.88 -1.33
N SER A 41 18.71 1.23 -0.48
CA SER A 41 19.79 0.36 -0.94
C SER A 41 19.29 -0.97 -1.49
N ARG A 42 18.22 -1.54 -0.91
CA ARG A 42 17.65 -2.83 -1.34
C ARG A 42 16.96 -2.73 -2.71
N THR A 43 16.32 -1.60 -3.00
CA THR A 43 15.60 -1.38 -4.26
C THR A 43 16.43 -0.67 -5.32
N ALA A 44 17.70 -0.32 -5.05
CA ALA A 44 18.56 0.37 -6.01
C ALA A 44 18.80 -0.42 -7.32
N GLY A 45 18.68 -1.76 -7.26
CA GLY A 45 18.78 -2.64 -8.43
C GLY A 45 17.43 -2.97 -9.09
N ASN A 46 16.31 -2.43 -8.59
CA ASN A 46 15.01 -2.63 -9.20
C ASN A 46 14.97 -1.94 -10.57
N ARG A 47 14.19 -2.52 -11.49
CA ARG A 47 13.86 -1.82 -12.73
C ARG A 47 12.95 -0.64 -12.40
N ASP A 48 13.28 0.52 -12.96
CA ASP A 48 12.48 1.72 -12.82
C ASP A 48 11.13 1.56 -13.50
N PHE A 49 10.07 2.04 -12.86
CA PHE A 49 8.76 2.13 -13.50
C PHE A 49 8.78 3.16 -14.64
N LEU A 50 8.06 2.85 -15.70
CA LEU A 50 7.85 3.77 -16.80
C LEU A 50 6.92 4.91 -16.42
N PRO A 51 7.17 6.13 -16.93
CA PRO A 51 6.32 7.28 -16.66
C PRO A 51 4.94 7.11 -17.32
N LEU A 52 3.87 7.30 -16.55
CA LEU A 52 2.51 7.39 -17.08
C LEU A 52 2.39 8.67 -17.96
N THR A 53 1.81 8.56 -19.15
CA THR A 53 1.69 9.68 -20.10
C THR A 53 1.03 10.92 -19.47
N ASP A 54 1.56 12.10 -19.82
CA ASP A 54 1.36 13.43 -19.20
C ASP A 54 2.23 13.77 -17.96
N LEU A 55 3.23 12.94 -17.64
CA LEU A 55 4.30 13.31 -16.70
C LEU A 55 5.67 13.19 -17.39
N GLN A 56 6.38 14.31 -17.54
CA GLN A 56 7.82 14.28 -17.80
C GLN A 56 8.57 14.01 -16.50
N ALA A 57 9.76 13.42 -16.61
CA ALA A 57 10.70 13.25 -15.48
C ALA A 57 11.05 14.57 -14.75
N GLY A 58 10.76 15.71 -15.39
CA GLY A 58 10.93 17.07 -14.86
C GLY A 58 9.69 17.71 -14.21
N ASP A 59 8.50 17.09 -14.23
CA ASP A 59 7.28 17.67 -13.60
C ASP A 59 7.28 17.59 -12.05
N VAL A 60 8.45 17.28 -11.48
CA VAL A 60 8.82 17.49 -10.08
C VAL A 60 9.40 18.91 -9.86
N ASN A 61 9.61 19.74 -10.89
CA ASN A 61 10.02 21.15 -10.74
C ASN A 61 9.53 22.06 -11.89
N LEU A 62 9.00 23.23 -11.51
CA LEU A 62 8.51 24.38 -12.34
C LEU A 62 9.52 24.78 -13.46
N ASP A 63 9.17 25.40 -14.60
CA ASP A 63 8.18 26.44 -14.91
C ASP A 63 7.97 26.56 -16.45
N ASP A 64 6.88 27.23 -16.83
CA ASP A 64 6.38 27.51 -18.18
C ASP A 64 7.25 28.46 -19.02
N THR A 65 7.13 28.40 -20.35
CA THR A 65 6.92 29.59 -21.21
C THR A 65 6.69 29.23 -22.68
N ASN A 66 5.47 29.41 -23.20
CA ASN A 66 5.14 30.42 -24.23
C ASN A 66 3.82 30.10 -24.96
N LEU A 67 2.86 31.03 -24.89
CA LEU A 67 1.75 31.38 -25.81
C LEU A 67 0.87 30.27 -26.45
N ALA A 68 1.21 28.99 -26.32
CA ALA A 68 0.36 27.83 -26.57
C ALA A 68 -0.50 27.49 -25.34
N ASP A 69 -0.13 28.00 -24.15
CA ASP A 69 -0.80 27.70 -22.88
C ASP A 69 -2.13 28.42 -22.69
N THR A 70 -2.37 29.54 -23.35
CA THR A 70 -3.68 30.21 -23.25
C THR A 70 -4.76 29.47 -24.05
N TYR A 71 -4.40 28.86 -25.18
CA TYR A 71 -5.29 27.96 -25.92
C TYR A 71 -5.44 26.62 -25.19
N ARG A 72 -4.35 26.08 -24.63
CA ARG A 72 -4.34 24.82 -23.87
C ARG A 72 -5.10 24.91 -22.53
N GLN A 73 -4.96 25.98 -21.75
CA GLN A 73 -5.67 26.16 -20.47
C GLN A 73 -7.17 26.46 -20.66
N ALA A 74 -7.55 27.26 -21.66
CA ALA A 74 -8.97 27.47 -21.99
C ALA A 74 -9.62 26.17 -22.53
N ARG A 75 -8.89 25.41 -23.35
CA ARG A 75 -9.26 24.07 -23.85
C ARG A 75 -9.42 23.07 -22.70
N LEU A 76 -8.47 22.99 -21.78
CA LEU A 76 -8.50 22.09 -20.61
C LEU A 76 -9.61 22.47 -19.61
N THR A 77 -9.88 23.76 -19.41
CA THR A 77 -10.97 24.21 -18.53
C THR A 77 -12.33 23.92 -19.15
N ALA A 78 -12.50 24.13 -20.47
CA ALA A 78 -13.70 23.77 -21.20
C ALA A 78 -13.91 22.25 -21.25
N LEU A 79 -12.83 21.47 -21.37
CA LEU A 79 -12.82 20.00 -21.30
C LEU A 79 -13.29 19.51 -19.93
N LYS A 80 -12.68 19.97 -18.84
CA LYS A 80 -13.06 19.60 -17.46
C LYS A 80 -14.52 19.95 -17.16
N LEU A 81 -14.98 21.13 -17.59
CA LEU A 81 -16.37 21.53 -17.43
C LEU A 81 -17.32 20.66 -18.28
N SER A 82 -16.93 20.32 -19.52
CA SER A 82 -17.72 19.46 -20.42
C SER A 82 -17.77 17.99 -19.98
N GLY A 83 -16.70 17.48 -19.36
CA GLY A 83 -16.64 16.13 -18.79
C GLY A 83 -17.50 16.00 -17.55
N GLN A 84 -17.42 16.96 -16.62
CA GLN A 84 -18.27 16.98 -15.42
C GLN A 84 -19.74 17.18 -15.75
N VAL A 85 -20.06 18.13 -16.64
CA VAL A 85 -21.44 18.38 -17.08
C VAL A 85 -21.98 17.22 -17.92
N GLY A 86 -21.15 16.64 -18.80
CA GLY A 86 -21.49 15.49 -19.62
C GLY A 86 -21.77 14.24 -18.79
N SER A 87 -20.90 13.93 -17.82
CA SER A 87 -21.11 12.83 -16.88
C SER A 87 -22.38 13.02 -16.04
N ALA A 88 -22.62 14.23 -15.50
CA ALA A 88 -23.85 14.53 -14.76
C ALA A 88 -25.10 14.44 -15.64
N ALA A 89 -25.04 14.87 -16.90
CA ALA A 89 -26.12 14.74 -17.86
C ALA A 89 -26.41 13.25 -18.17
N MET A 90 -25.36 12.45 -18.39
CA MET A 90 -25.49 11.02 -18.64
C MET A 90 -26.00 10.26 -17.43
N ALA A 91 -25.56 10.59 -16.22
CA ALA A 91 -26.10 10.03 -14.99
C ALA A 91 -27.64 10.23 -14.92
N ASN A 92 -28.10 11.43 -15.24
CA ASN A 92 -29.52 11.78 -15.26
C ASN A 92 -30.32 11.14 -16.40
N MET A 93 -29.69 10.80 -17.53
CA MET A 93 -30.37 10.16 -18.67
C MET A 93 -30.32 8.62 -18.59
N ARG A 94 -29.19 8.05 -18.17
CA ARG A 94 -28.95 6.60 -18.09
C ARG A 94 -29.68 5.97 -16.89
N ARG A 95 -29.73 6.66 -15.73
CA ARG A 95 -30.50 6.30 -14.52
C ARG A 95 -30.46 4.81 -14.13
N LYS A 96 -29.29 4.17 -14.21
CA LYS A 96 -29.10 2.79 -13.74
C LYS A 96 -28.59 2.79 -12.30
N SER A 97 -29.01 1.79 -11.52
CA SER A 97 -28.52 1.57 -10.15
C SER A 97 -27.13 0.94 -10.17
N VAL A 98 -26.40 1.05 -9.06
CA VAL A 98 -25.11 0.36 -8.85
C VAL A 98 -25.28 -1.16 -9.07
N THR A 99 -26.32 -1.75 -8.49
CA THR A 99 -26.65 -3.18 -8.67
C THR A 99 -26.88 -3.60 -10.12
N TRP A 100 -27.38 -2.69 -10.96
CA TRP A 100 -27.51 -2.95 -12.39
C TRP A 100 -26.13 -3.05 -13.05
N TYR A 101 -25.21 -2.16 -12.69
CA TYR A 101 -23.84 -2.17 -13.22
C TYR A 101 -23.03 -3.38 -12.74
N GLU A 102 -23.16 -3.79 -11.48
CA GLU A 102 -22.52 -5.00 -10.96
C GLU A 102 -22.98 -6.26 -11.71
N LEU A 103 -24.30 -6.43 -11.87
CA LEU A 103 -24.87 -7.55 -12.60
C LEU A 103 -24.49 -7.50 -14.09
N SER A 104 -24.48 -6.30 -14.67
CA SER A 104 -24.09 -6.06 -16.05
C SER A 104 -22.63 -6.41 -16.30
N LEU A 105 -21.71 -5.99 -15.42
CA LEU A 105 -20.30 -6.31 -15.50
C LEU A 105 -20.08 -7.82 -15.39
N LYS A 106 -20.74 -8.48 -14.44
CA LYS A 106 -20.67 -9.95 -14.29
C LYS A 106 -21.12 -10.67 -15.56
N LYS A 107 -22.20 -10.21 -16.20
CA LYS A 107 -22.68 -10.77 -17.46
C LYS A 107 -21.71 -10.51 -18.62
N MET A 108 -21.14 -9.31 -18.74
CA MET A 108 -20.13 -9.01 -19.77
C MET A 108 -18.91 -9.91 -19.63
N LEU A 109 -18.34 -10.01 -18.43
CA LEU A 109 -17.17 -10.87 -18.17
C LEU A 109 -17.47 -12.35 -18.42
N THR A 110 -18.66 -12.82 -18.01
CA THR A 110 -19.10 -14.19 -18.29
C THR A 110 -19.19 -14.45 -19.80
N PHE A 111 -19.82 -13.53 -20.55
CA PHE A 111 -19.96 -13.66 -22.00
C PHE A 111 -18.60 -13.69 -22.69
N PHE A 112 -17.72 -12.72 -22.40
CA PHE A 112 -16.39 -12.69 -23.01
C PHE A 112 -15.55 -13.91 -22.64
N CYS A 113 -15.65 -14.42 -21.41
CA CYS A 113 -15.00 -15.67 -21.02
C CYS A 113 -15.45 -16.83 -21.91
N VAL A 114 -16.75 -16.99 -22.14
CA VAL A 114 -17.28 -18.11 -22.95
C VAL A 114 -16.96 -17.96 -24.44
N GLU A 115 -17.01 -16.73 -24.98
CA GLU A 115 -16.71 -16.48 -26.40
C GLU A 115 -15.23 -16.62 -26.75
N THR A 116 -14.34 -16.34 -25.80
CA THR A 116 -12.88 -16.38 -26.04
C THR A 116 -12.24 -17.70 -25.63
N ALA A 117 -12.85 -18.45 -24.71
CA ALA A 117 -12.34 -19.72 -24.22
C ALA A 117 -12.86 -20.90 -25.05
N SER A 118 -12.00 -21.91 -25.28
CA SER A 118 -12.48 -23.19 -25.80
C SER A 118 -13.28 -23.96 -24.75
N ALA A 119 -14.08 -24.96 -25.15
CA ALA A 119 -14.80 -25.81 -24.19
C ALA A 119 -13.86 -26.48 -23.17
N GLN A 120 -12.66 -26.87 -23.61
CA GLN A 120 -11.61 -27.46 -22.78
C GLN A 120 -11.00 -26.45 -21.79
N ASP A 121 -11.05 -25.16 -22.10
CA ASP A 121 -10.56 -24.10 -21.22
C ASP A 121 -11.47 -23.85 -20.03
N LEU A 122 -12.77 -24.19 -20.15
CA LEU A 122 -13.77 -24.05 -19.10
C LEU A 122 -13.90 -25.29 -18.21
N GLU A 123 -13.18 -26.36 -18.50
CA GLU A 123 -13.16 -27.59 -17.70
C GLU A 123 -12.39 -27.37 -16.39
N ARG A 124 -12.93 -27.94 -15.30
CA ARG A 124 -12.30 -27.87 -13.97
C ARG A 124 -11.06 -28.75 -13.87
N CYS A 125 -11.13 -29.94 -14.45
CA CYS A 125 -10.11 -30.98 -14.29
C CYS A 125 -9.27 -31.12 -15.55
N VAL A 126 -7.97 -31.32 -15.37
CA VAL A 126 -7.01 -31.56 -16.45
C VAL A 126 -6.15 -32.77 -16.15
N VAL A 127 -5.58 -33.39 -17.19
CA VAL A 127 -4.63 -34.48 -17.00
C VAL A 127 -3.40 -34.01 -16.21
N PRO A 128 -2.79 -34.86 -15.37
CA PRO A 128 -1.65 -34.46 -14.54
C PRO A 128 -0.49 -33.87 -15.34
N THR A 129 -0.24 -34.34 -16.56
CA THR A 129 0.85 -33.83 -17.42
C THR A 129 0.58 -32.47 -18.05
N SER A 130 -0.63 -31.91 -17.90
CA SER A 130 -1.00 -30.62 -18.49
C SER A 130 -0.21 -29.48 -17.86
N PRO A 131 0.25 -28.48 -18.66
CA PRO A 131 0.84 -27.25 -18.11
C PRO A 131 -0.19 -26.39 -17.35
N LEU A 132 -1.48 -26.68 -17.52
CA LEU A 132 -2.60 -25.98 -16.87
C LEU A 132 -3.05 -26.69 -15.59
N ALA A 133 -2.36 -27.75 -15.16
CA ALA A 133 -2.60 -28.37 -13.86
C ALA A 133 -2.11 -27.44 -12.74
N GLU A 134 -2.97 -27.18 -11.76
CA GLU A 134 -2.58 -26.58 -10.50
C GLU A 134 -1.74 -27.61 -9.73
N ARG A 135 -0.48 -27.24 -9.50
CA ARG A 135 0.47 -28.10 -8.80
C ARG A 135 0.98 -27.36 -7.59
N ASP A 136 1.18 -28.13 -6.54
CA ASP A 136 1.92 -27.65 -5.40
C ASP A 136 3.42 -27.46 -5.77
N VAL A 137 4.13 -26.92 -4.80
CA VAL A 137 5.58 -26.69 -4.82
C VAL A 137 6.43 -27.96 -4.94
N SER A 138 5.87 -29.15 -4.74
CA SER A 138 6.51 -30.46 -4.98
C SER A 138 6.27 -30.99 -6.40
N GLY A 139 5.42 -30.31 -7.17
CA GLY A 139 5.00 -30.72 -8.51
C GLY A 139 3.83 -31.72 -8.51
N ALA A 140 3.30 -32.07 -7.33
CA ALA A 140 2.10 -32.88 -7.18
C ALA A 140 0.85 -32.01 -7.40
N CYS A 141 -0.26 -32.64 -7.77
CA CYS A 141 -1.49 -31.89 -8.02
C CYS A 141 -2.19 -31.51 -6.72
N VAL A 142 -2.65 -30.26 -6.66
CA VAL A 142 -3.43 -29.75 -5.52
C VAL A 142 -4.71 -30.57 -5.34
N GLN A 143 -5.01 -30.95 -4.10
CA GLN A 143 -6.16 -31.80 -3.78
C GLN A 143 -7.19 -31.03 -2.96
N LEU A 144 -8.40 -30.91 -3.50
CA LEU A 144 -9.55 -30.43 -2.75
C LEU A 144 -10.25 -31.59 -2.03
N LEU A 145 -10.88 -31.26 -0.89
CA LEU A 145 -11.66 -32.19 -0.08
C LEU A 145 -13.14 -32.23 -0.48
N ASP A 146 -13.50 -31.62 -1.61
CA ASP A 146 -14.88 -31.59 -2.09
C ASP A 146 -15.27 -32.87 -2.84
N ASN A 147 -16.57 -33.19 -2.84
CA ASN A 147 -17.09 -34.43 -3.46
C ASN A 147 -16.91 -34.46 -5.00
N THR A 148 -16.58 -33.33 -5.61
CA THR A 148 -16.33 -33.16 -7.04
C THR A 148 -14.85 -32.94 -7.36
N SER A 149 -13.96 -33.25 -6.42
CA SER A 149 -12.52 -33.08 -6.55
C SER A 149 -11.97 -33.86 -7.74
N CYS A 150 -11.12 -33.20 -8.54
CA CYS A 150 -10.49 -33.83 -9.70
C CYS A 150 -9.60 -35.03 -9.31
N SER A 151 -9.07 -35.03 -8.08
CA SER A 151 -8.21 -36.10 -7.57
C SER A 151 -8.93 -37.45 -7.50
N SER A 152 -10.23 -37.45 -7.20
CA SER A 152 -11.08 -38.66 -7.17
C SER A 152 -11.19 -39.35 -8.54
N GLN A 153 -10.91 -38.62 -9.62
CA GLN A 153 -10.94 -39.10 -11.00
C GLN A 153 -9.53 -39.39 -11.56
N GLY A 154 -8.49 -39.30 -10.72
CA GLY A 154 -7.10 -39.40 -11.18
C GLY A 154 -6.63 -38.22 -12.03
N LEU A 155 -7.35 -37.10 -11.97
CA LEU A 155 -7.05 -35.84 -12.65
C LEU A 155 -6.55 -34.79 -11.66
N CYS A 156 -6.09 -33.66 -12.19
CA CYS A 156 -5.63 -32.53 -11.41
C CYS A 156 -6.59 -31.37 -11.56
N GLU A 157 -6.71 -30.57 -10.51
CA GLU A 157 -7.39 -29.28 -10.61
C GLU A 157 -6.67 -28.41 -11.64
N ARG A 158 -7.42 -27.71 -12.48
CA ARG A 158 -6.85 -26.70 -13.37
C ARG A 158 -6.40 -25.48 -12.57
N ARG A 159 -5.37 -24.77 -13.02
CA ARG A 159 -5.07 -23.40 -12.59
C ARG A 159 -6.30 -22.50 -12.74
N SER A 160 -6.36 -21.41 -11.99
CA SER A 160 -7.49 -20.48 -12.09
C SER A 160 -7.63 -19.90 -13.50
N ASN A 161 -8.86 -19.62 -13.87
CA ASN A 161 -9.21 -19.05 -15.17
C ASN A 161 -10.46 -18.16 -15.03
N CYS A 162 -11.03 -17.73 -16.15
CA CYS A 162 -12.19 -16.84 -16.13
C CYS A 162 -13.49 -17.47 -15.58
N LYS A 163 -13.53 -18.79 -15.34
CA LYS A 163 -14.68 -19.52 -14.77
C LYS A 163 -14.41 -20.10 -13.38
N TRP A 164 -13.24 -20.68 -13.16
CA TRP A 164 -12.86 -21.39 -11.94
C TRP A 164 -11.87 -20.55 -11.14
N ASP A 165 -12.20 -20.33 -9.88
CA ASP A 165 -11.34 -19.64 -8.92
C ASP A 165 -10.07 -20.45 -8.59
N ASP A 166 -9.17 -19.93 -7.77
CA ASP A 166 -7.94 -20.64 -7.38
C ASP A 166 -8.24 -21.97 -6.66
N ALA A 167 -7.45 -23.00 -6.98
CA ALA A 167 -7.50 -24.27 -6.28
C ALA A 167 -6.60 -24.19 -5.04
N ILE A 168 -7.20 -24.32 -3.86
CA ILE A 168 -6.50 -24.28 -2.57
C ILE A 168 -6.48 -25.69 -2.00
N ASP A 169 -5.28 -26.16 -1.67
CA ASP A 169 -5.08 -27.50 -1.11
C ASP A 169 -5.83 -27.67 0.21
N GLY A 170 -6.55 -28.78 0.36
CA GLY A 170 -7.38 -29.05 1.53
C GLY A 170 -8.70 -28.26 1.60
N ALA A 171 -9.04 -27.44 0.60
CA ALA A 171 -10.29 -26.67 0.63
C ALA A 171 -11.53 -27.57 0.44
N LEU A 172 -12.61 -27.25 1.17
CA LEU A 172 -13.88 -27.99 1.13
C LEU A 172 -14.72 -27.71 -0.12
N SER A 173 -14.39 -26.67 -0.88
CA SER A 173 -15.08 -26.31 -2.13
C SER A 173 -14.22 -25.35 -2.95
N ARG A 174 -14.41 -25.37 -4.28
CA ARG A 174 -13.84 -24.38 -5.20
C ARG A 174 -14.94 -23.46 -5.72
N ARG A 175 -14.70 -22.15 -5.70
CA ARG A 175 -15.67 -21.18 -6.22
C ARG A 175 -15.74 -21.25 -7.75
N GLU A 176 -16.95 -21.40 -8.28
CA GLU A 176 -17.28 -21.22 -9.68
C GLU A 176 -17.80 -19.79 -9.88
N LEU A 177 -17.12 -18.97 -10.69
CA LEU A 177 -17.47 -17.57 -10.93
C LEU A 177 -18.84 -17.43 -11.63
N PHE A 178 -19.15 -18.38 -12.52
CA PHE A 178 -20.43 -18.47 -13.20
C PHE A 178 -20.80 -19.92 -13.59
N THR A 179 -22.09 -20.23 -13.52
CA THR A 179 -22.64 -21.51 -13.97
C THR A 179 -23.00 -21.49 -15.46
N ALA A 180 -23.31 -22.65 -16.05
CA ALA A 180 -23.83 -22.72 -17.42
C ALA A 180 -25.11 -21.89 -17.62
N ALA A 181 -26.01 -21.86 -16.62
CA ALA A 181 -27.21 -21.02 -16.68
C ALA A 181 -26.88 -19.52 -16.71
N ASN A 182 -25.83 -19.10 -15.99
CA ASN A 182 -25.35 -17.73 -16.02
C ASN A 182 -24.77 -17.39 -17.40
N ALA A 183 -24.06 -18.32 -18.05
CA ALA A 183 -23.53 -18.13 -19.40
C ALA A 183 -24.65 -17.89 -20.43
N THR A 184 -25.70 -18.73 -20.44
CA THR A 184 -26.86 -18.53 -21.32
C THR A 184 -27.58 -17.20 -21.04
N ALA A 185 -27.68 -16.81 -19.77
CA ALA A 185 -28.28 -15.55 -19.38
C ALA A 185 -27.39 -14.32 -19.69
N ALA A 186 -26.07 -14.52 -19.84
CA ALA A 186 -25.12 -13.49 -20.23
C ALA A 186 -25.13 -13.28 -21.75
N GLU A 187 -25.12 -14.35 -22.54
CA GLU A 187 -25.24 -14.34 -24.01
C GLU A 187 -26.52 -13.61 -24.45
N LYS A 188 -27.70 -14.07 -23.97
CA LYS A 188 -28.98 -13.41 -24.26
C LYS A 188 -28.99 -11.93 -23.88
N TRP A 189 -28.32 -11.58 -22.78
CA TRP A 189 -28.26 -10.20 -22.33
C TRP A 189 -27.34 -9.35 -23.21
N MET A 190 -26.17 -9.87 -23.61
CA MET A 190 -25.22 -9.19 -24.49
C MET A 190 -25.77 -8.99 -25.90
N GLU A 191 -26.49 -9.97 -26.45
CA GLU A 191 -27.02 -9.88 -27.81
C GLU A 191 -28.29 -9.00 -27.91
N LYS A 192 -29.11 -8.98 -26.85
CA LYS A 192 -30.45 -8.36 -26.91
C LYS A 192 -30.68 -7.29 -25.86
N ASP A 193 -30.53 -7.61 -24.59
CA ASP A 193 -30.98 -6.71 -23.50
C ASP A 193 -30.06 -5.50 -23.32
N TYR A 194 -28.74 -5.67 -23.47
CA TYR A 194 -27.77 -4.59 -23.38
C TYR A 194 -27.86 -3.63 -24.58
N PRO A 195 -27.88 -4.08 -25.85
CA PRO A 195 -28.09 -3.19 -27.00
C PRO A 195 -29.43 -2.45 -26.94
N THR A 196 -30.52 -3.13 -26.57
CA THR A 196 -31.84 -2.48 -26.45
C THR A 196 -31.89 -1.43 -25.36
N SER A 197 -31.02 -1.50 -24.35
CA SER A 197 -30.88 -0.45 -23.33
C SER A 197 -30.44 0.91 -23.91
N PHE A 198 -29.84 0.94 -25.10
CA PHE A 198 -29.42 2.17 -25.78
C PHE A 198 -30.50 2.78 -26.67
N ALA A 199 -31.64 2.10 -26.88
CA ALA A 199 -32.74 2.59 -27.70
C ALA A 199 -33.24 4.01 -27.32
N PRO A 200 -33.35 4.38 -26.02
CA PRO A 200 -33.75 5.73 -25.62
C PRO A 200 -32.79 6.84 -26.09
N PHE A 201 -31.52 6.51 -26.32
CA PHE A 201 -30.51 7.46 -26.80
C PHE A 201 -30.49 7.57 -28.33
N LEU A 202 -30.94 6.53 -29.03
CA LEU A 202 -31.06 6.50 -30.50
C LEU A 202 -32.40 7.09 -30.99
N ALA A 203 -33.47 6.96 -30.19
CA ALA A 203 -34.81 7.33 -30.60
C ALA A 203 -34.98 8.81 -31.01
N PRO A 204 -34.46 9.82 -30.27
CA PRO A 204 -34.70 11.21 -30.61
C PRO A 204 -34.17 11.59 -32.00
N GLY A 205 -32.92 11.24 -32.32
CA GLY A 205 -32.34 11.57 -33.62
C GLY A 205 -32.98 10.80 -34.76
N VAL A 206 -33.28 9.51 -34.58
CA VAL A 206 -33.98 8.72 -35.62
C VAL A 206 -35.35 9.32 -35.92
N VAL A 207 -36.13 9.69 -34.90
CA VAL A 207 -37.44 10.34 -35.09
C VAL A 207 -37.29 11.66 -35.82
N PHE A 208 -36.36 12.53 -35.43
CA PHE A 208 -36.13 13.80 -36.12
C PHE A 208 -35.61 13.62 -37.57
N ALA A 209 -34.77 12.63 -37.83
CA ALA A 209 -34.30 12.30 -39.17
C ALA A 209 -35.46 11.85 -40.07
N VAL A 210 -36.31 10.94 -39.60
CA VAL A 210 -37.49 10.45 -40.31
C VAL A 210 -38.49 11.59 -40.55
N LEU A 211 -38.78 12.40 -39.53
CA LEU A 211 -39.67 13.57 -39.67
C LEU A 211 -39.12 14.58 -40.70
N THR A 212 -37.81 14.82 -40.70
CA THR A 212 -37.15 15.71 -41.67
C THR A 212 -37.25 15.15 -43.08
N ALA A 213 -37.00 13.84 -43.25
CA ALA A 213 -37.11 13.16 -44.54
C ALA A 213 -38.55 13.18 -45.08
N LEU A 214 -39.53 12.80 -44.26
CA LEU A 214 -40.95 12.82 -44.62
C LEU A 214 -41.43 14.25 -44.94
N SER A 215 -41.00 15.24 -44.17
CA SER A 215 -41.31 16.65 -44.42
C SER A 215 -40.73 17.14 -45.75
N CYS A 216 -39.51 16.72 -46.09
CA CYS A 216 -38.88 17.03 -47.38
C CYS A 216 -39.64 16.40 -48.54
N VAL A 217 -39.98 15.11 -48.46
CA VAL A 217 -40.75 14.40 -49.48
C VAL A 217 -42.13 15.03 -49.65
N GLY A 218 -42.85 15.28 -48.54
CA GLY A 218 -44.14 15.95 -48.56
C GLY A 218 -44.07 17.34 -49.18
N PHE A 219 -43.05 18.14 -48.84
CA PHE A 219 -42.81 19.45 -49.46
C PHE A 219 -42.55 19.36 -50.96
N LEU A 220 -41.72 18.41 -51.40
CA LEU A 220 -41.44 18.19 -52.83
C LEU A 220 -42.70 17.76 -53.59
N LEU A 221 -43.51 16.85 -53.05
CA LEU A 221 -44.78 16.42 -53.65
C LEU A 221 -45.77 17.58 -53.75
N LEU A 222 -45.99 18.31 -52.65
CA LEU A 222 -46.92 19.47 -52.63
C LEU A 222 -46.46 20.57 -53.58
N ARG A 223 -45.15 20.81 -53.69
CA ARG A 223 -44.58 21.85 -54.56
C ARG A 223 -44.53 21.45 -56.04
N CYS A 224 -44.16 20.20 -56.35
CA CYS A 224 -43.90 19.75 -57.72
C CYS A 224 -45.13 19.15 -58.41
N VAL A 225 -45.99 18.44 -57.66
CA VAL A 225 -47.17 17.73 -58.17
C VAL A 225 -48.43 18.56 -57.99
N PHE A 226 -48.68 19.07 -56.78
CA PHE A 226 -49.92 19.79 -56.46
C PHE A 226 -49.83 21.32 -56.61
N ASN A 227 -48.63 21.86 -56.87
CA ASN A 227 -48.35 23.31 -56.94
C ASN A 227 -48.84 24.11 -55.71
N GLN A 228 -48.98 23.44 -54.56
CA GLN A 228 -49.34 24.00 -53.26
C GLN A 228 -48.06 24.34 -52.46
N CYS A 229 -48.18 24.87 -51.23
CA CYS A 229 -47.05 25.34 -50.42
C CYS A 229 -46.19 26.43 -51.11
N GLY A 230 -46.91 27.43 -51.64
CA GLY A 230 -46.34 28.67 -52.19
C GLY A 230 -45.98 28.63 -53.68
N GLY A 231 -46.38 27.59 -54.43
CA GLY A 231 -46.33 27.52 -55.90
C GLY A 231 -44.94 27.57 -56.58
N ARG A 232 -44.88 27.28 -57.88
CA ARG A 232 -43.65 27.42 -58.71
C ARG A 232 -43.27 28.89 -58.97
N ASN A 233 -44.24 29.80 -58.92
CA ASN A 233 -44.08 31.20 -59.35
C ASN A 233 -44.21 32.19 -58.18
N PRO A 234 -43.50 33.34 -58.22
CA PRO A 234 -43.62 34.40 -57.21
C PRO A 234 -44.99 35.10 -57.26
N ARG A 235 -45.40 35.71 -56.12
CA ARG A 235 -46.64 36.52 -56.05
C ARG A 235 -46.62 37.69 -57.04
N GLU A 236 -47.75 37.93 -57.69
CA GLU A 236 -47.89 39.01 -58.68
C GLU A 236 -47.79 40.41 -58.07
N LYS A 237 -48.15 40.58 -56.80
CA LYS A 237 -48.08 41.88 -56.09
C LYS A 237 -46.69 42.24 -55.55
N GLY A 238 -45.68 41.39 -55.73
CA GLY A 238 -44.35 41.58 -55.14
C GLY A 238 -44.29 41.26 -53.63
N TYR A 239 -43.17 41.59 -52.98
CA TYR A 239 -42.90 41.34 -51.55
C TYR A 239 -42.36 42.61 -50.88
N THR A 240 -42.68 42.82 -49.59
CA THR A 240 -42.18 43.99 -48.85
C THR A 240 -40.69 43.84 -48.47
N LYS A 241 -40.04 44.93 -48.07
CA LYS A 241 -38.66 44.88 -47.55
C LYS A 241 -38.58 44.00 -46.30
N CYS A 242 -39.55 44.09 -45.39
CA CYS A 242 -39.62 43.24 -44.20
C CYS A 242 -39.78 41.75 -44.55
N ASP A 243 -40.52 41.42 -45.62
CA ASP A 243 -40.66 40.05 -46.12
C ASP A 243 -39.34 39.45 -46.61
N ILE A 244 -38.34 40.27 -46.96
CA ILE A 244 -37.05 39.80 -47.46
C ILE A 244 -35.98 39.87 -46.36
N VAL A 245 -35.97 40.94 -45.56
CA VAL A 245 -34.95 41.19 -44.54
C VAL A 245 -35.09 40.23 -43.36
N VAL A 246 -36.30 39.98 -42.85
CA VAL A 246 -36.47 39.13 -41.65
C VAL A 246 -36.00 37.69 -41.89
N PRO A 247 -36.41 36.98 -42.98
CA PRO A 247 -35.87 35.66 -43.27
C PRO A 247 -34.36 35.66 -43.57
N ALA A 248 -33.83 36.74 -44.15
CA ALA A 248 -32.39 36.87 -44.41
C ALA A 248 -31.59 37.02 -43.11
N VAL A 249 -32.06 37.82 -42.14
CA VAL A 249 -31.41 37.94 -40.83
C VAL A 249 -31.44 36.61 -40.09
N ILE A 250 -32.58 35.90 -40.09
CA ILE A 250 -32.68 34.56 -39.49
C ILE A 250 -31.68 33.60 -40.17
N PHE A 251 -31.59 33.60 -41.50
CA PHE A 251 -30.63 32.79 -42.23
C PHE A 251 -29.18 33.10 -41.82
N MET A 252 -28.83 34.38 -41.66
CA MET A 252 -27.47 34.81 -41.25
C MET A 252 -27.14 34.40 -39.81
N VAL A 253 -28.09 34.54 -38.88
CA VAL A 253 -27.90 34.13 -37.46
C VAL A 253 -27.74 32.62 -37.36
N CYS A 254 -28.59 31.85 -38.04
CA CYS A 254 -28.47 30.39 -38.06
C CYS A 254 -27.18 29.93 -38.76
N SER A 255 -26.74 30.65 -39.80
CA SER A 255 -25.44 30.40 -40.45
C SER A 255 -24.27 30.62 -39.49
N ALA A 256 -24.28 31.71 -38.72
CA ALA A 256 -23.25 31.96 -37.71
C ALA A 256 -23.21 30.84 -36.65
N ALA A 257 -24.38 30.36 -36.21
CA ALA A 257 -24.46 29.23 -35.28
C ALA A 257 -23.88 27.93 -35.88
N VAL A 258 -24.16 27.63 -37.15
CA VAL A 258 -23.55 26.49 -37.89
C VAL A 258 -22.03 26.60 -37.92
N PHE A 259 -21.46 27.79 -38.17
CA PHE A 259 -20.01 28.01 -38.11
C PHE A 259 -19.44 27.77 -36.71
N ILE A 260 -20.08 28.28 -35.67
CA ILE A 260 -19.64 28.10 -34.28
C ILE A 260 -19.64 26.60 -33.90
N CYS A 261 -20.73 25.88 -34.18
CA CYS A 261 -20.81 24.43 -33.90
C CYS A 261 -19.75 23.63 -34.68
N SER A 262 -19.46 24.03 -35.91
CA SER A 262 -18.41 23.39 -36.73
C SER A 262 -17.02 23.60 -36.14
N PHE A 263 -16.71 24.83 -35.72
CA PHE A 263 -15.42 25.14 -35.08
C PHE A 263 -15.21 24.36 -33.78
N ILE A 264 -16.24 24.32 -32.92
CA ILE A 264 -16.20 23.55 -31.66
C ILE A 264 -15.99 22.06 -31.95
N THR A 265 -16.69 21.50 -32.95
CA THR A 265 -16.57 20.07 -33.27
C THR A 265 -15.19 19.71 -33.81
N VAL A 266 -14.59 20.54 -34.67
CA VAL A 266 -13.21 20.32 -35.15
C VAL A 266 -12.23 20.29 -33.98
N ALA A 267 -12.36 21.25 -33.04
CA ALA A 267 -11.51 21.30 -31.84
C ALA A 267 -11.73 20.13 -30.88
N GLN A 268 -12.93 19.56 -30.83
CA GLN A 268 -13.25 18.40 -29.99
C GLN A 268 -12.88 17.06 -30.63
N ASN A 269 -12.90 16.94 -31.97
CA ASN A 269 -12.59 15.69 -32.66
C ASN A 269 -11.11 15.29 -32.55
N THR A 270 -10.21 16.28 -32.52
CA THR A 270 -8.78 16.03 -32.23
C THR A 270 -8.60 15.47 -30.81
N ASN A 271 -9.37 15.97 -29.84
CA ASN A 271 -9.31 15.51 -28.45
C ASN A 271 -9.73 14.03 -28.28
N ILE A 272 -10.68 13.53 -29.08
CA ILE A 272 -11.08 12.11 -28.99
C ILE A 272 -9.94 11.20 -29.45
N SER A 273 -9.23 11.57 -30.51
CA SER A 273 -8.13 10.77 -31.03
C SER A 273 -6.92 10.81 -30.09
N GLU A 274 -6.59 12.00 -29.57
CA GLU A 274 -5.57 12.17 -28.53
C GLU A 274 -5.96 11.42 -27.24
N GLY A 275 -7.22 11.54 -26.80
CA GLY A 275 -7.72 10.91 -25.57
C GLY A 275 -7.72 9.39 -25.63
N VAL A 276 -8.17 8.78 -26.73
CA VAL A 276 -8.13 7.31 -26.89
C VAL A 276 -6.68 6.82 -26.97
N THR A 277 -5.82 7.51 -27.71
CA THR A 277 -4.38 7.17 -27.78
C THR A 277 -3.74 7.29 -26.40
N GLY A 278 -4.10 8.31 -25.61
CA GLY A 278 -3.66 8.51 -24.24
C GLY A 278 -4.13 7.41 -23.28
N VAL A 279 -5.39 6.99 -23.38
CA VAL A 279 -5.93 5.85 -22.60
C VAL A 279 -5.17 4.56 -22.95
N LEU A 280 -5.02 4.24 -24.23
CA LEU A 280 -4.33 3.03 -24.68
C LEU A 280 -2.85 3.04 -24.29
N ASN A 281 -2.18 4.21 -24.37
CA ASN A 281 -0.80 4.34 -23.92
C ASN A 281 -0.68 4.20 -22.40
N SER A 282 -1.58 4.82 -21.63
CA SER A 282 -1.61 4.70 -20.17
C SER A 282 -1.87 3.26 -19.74
N LEU A 283 -2.77 2.55 -20.41
CA LEU A 283 -3.00 1.11 -20.19
C LEU A 283 -1.75 0.29 -20.50
N ASN A 284 -1.08 0.53 -21.62
CA ASN A 284 0.15 -0.19 -21.96
C ASN A 284 1.27 0.04 -20.94
N VAL A 285 1.49 1.29 -20.55
CA VAL A 285 2.46 1.65 -19.49
C VAL A 285 2.09 1.00 -18.16
N THR A 286 0.80 0.96 -17.81
CA THR A 286 0.34 0.31 -16.58
C THR A 286 0.66 -1.19 -16.60
N LEU A 287 0.38 -1.86 -17.72
CA LEU A 287 0.64 -3.29 -17.87
C LEU A 287 2.14 -3.60 -17.86
N GLU A 288 2.96 -2.76 -18.50
CA GLU A 288 4.42 -2.89 -18.45
C GLU A 288 4.96 -2.65 -17.04
N ASN A 289 4.40 -1.68 -16.30
CA ASN A 289 4.73 -1.47 -14.89
C ASN A 289 4.30 -2.65 -13.99
N ILE A 290 3.21 -3.37 -14.32
CA ILE A 290 2.82 -4.61 -13.62
C ILE A 290 3.88 -5.69 -13.85
N ASP A 291 4.39 -5.84 -15.07
CA ASP A 291 5.47 -6.80 -15.37
C ASP A 291 6.77 -6.44 -14.63
N ILE A 292 7.16 -5.16 -14.66
CA ILE A 292 8.31 -4.65 -13.90
C ILE A 292 8.15 -4.92 -12.40
N PHE A 293 6.98 -4.64 -11.85
CA PHE A 293 6.65 -4.92 -10.44
C PHE A 293 6.78 -6.41 -10.13
N ALA A 294 6.19 -7.27 -10.97
CA ALA A 294 6.26 -8.71 -10.79
C ALA A 294 7.70 -9.21 -10.78
N VAL A 295 8.56 -8.72 -11.69
CA VAL A 295 10.00 -9.07 -11.72
C VAL A 295 10.74 -8.58 -10.46
N ASN A 296 10.47 -7.33 -10.05
CA ASN A 296 11.10 -6.72 -8.87
C ASN A 296 10.73 -7.44 -7.57
N VAL A 297 9.54 -8.07 -7.47
CA VAL A 297 9.11 -8.86 -6.32
C VAL A 297 9.55 -10.32 -6.43
N LYS A 298 9.40 -10.94 -7.61
CA LYS A 298 9.70 -12.35 -7.85
C LYS A 298 11.17 -12.68 -7.65
N THR A 299 12.08 -11.84 -8.16
CA THR A 299 13.53 -12.09 -8.09
C THR A 299 14.04 -12.28 -6.65
N PRO A 300 13.76 -11.37 -5.70
CA PRO A 300 14.19 -11.55 -4.32
C PRO A 300 13.45 -12.70 -3.61
N LEU A 301 12.20 -13.04 -3.97
CA LEU A 301 11.52 -14.23 -3.44
C LEU A 301 12.23 -15.53 -3.82
N GLU A 302 12.61 -15.68 -5.09
CA GLU A 302 13.36 -16.84 -5.59
C GLU A 302 14.74 -16.93 -4.92
N GLN A 303 15.43 -15.80 -4.79
CA GLN A 303 16.73 -15.74 -4.13
C GLN A 303 16.61 -16.05 -2.64
N ALA A 304 15.62 -15.53 -1.93
CA ALA A 304 15.36 -15.88 -0.52
C ALA A 304 15.15 -17.38 -0.35
N ALA A 305 14.33 -18.01 -1.21
CA ALA A 305 14.06 -19.45 -1.16
C ALA A 305 15.31 -20.29 -1.42
N GLN A 306 16.17 -19.88 -2.36
CA GLN A 306 17.45 -20.54 -2.64
C GLN A 306 18.44 -20.39 -1.47
N GLN A 307 18.60 -19.16 -0.95
CA GLN A 307 19.53 -18.88 0.15
C GLN A 307 19.11 -19.54 1.46
N LEU A 308 17.82 -19.83 1.65
CA LEU A 308 17.32 -20.52 2.84
C LEU A 308 17.96 -21.91 3.03
N GLN A 309 18.24 -22.61 1.93
CA GLN A 309 18.91 -23.92 1.97
C GLN A 309 20.39 -23.78 2.39
N ASN A 310 21.07 -22.75 1.88
CA ASN A 310 22.45 -22.45 2.27
C ASN A 310 22.53 -22.03 3.74
N ALA A 311 21.59 -21.20 4.18
CA ALA A 311 21.46 -20.78 5.57
C ALA A 311 21.16 -21.95 6.50
N GLN A 312 20.31 -22.90 6.10
CA GLN A 312 20.05 -24.12 6.87
C GLN A 312 21.35 -24.91 7.13
N ILE A 313 22.16 -25.14 6.08
CA ILE A 313 23.42 -25.88 6.20
C ILE A 313 24.41 -25.10 7.08
N ALA A 314 24.54 -23.80 6.86
CA ALA A 314 25.43 -22.94 7.64
C ALA A 314 25.04 -22.90 9.12
N VAL A 315 23.75 -22.70 9.43
CA VAL A 315 23.22 -22.69 10.80
C VAL A 315 23.47 -24.05 11.44
N ALA A 316 23.10 -25.16 10.79
CA ALA A 316 23.30 -26.51 11.33
C ALA A 316 24.76 -26.79 11.72
N SER A 317 25.72 -26.26 10.95
CA SER A 317 27.14 -26.40 11.26
C SER A 317 27.60 -25.47 12.39
N GLN A 318 27.11 -24.23 12.44
CA GLN A 318 27.60 -23.19 13.35
C GLN A 318 26.94 -23.21 14.73
N VAL A 319 25.73 -23.75 14.84
CA VAL A 319 25.02 -23.93 16.12
C VAL A 319 25.09 -25.38 16.61
N LYS A 320 25.93 -26.20 15.98
CA LYS A 320 26.23 -27.54 16.47
C LYS A 320 26.91 -27.42 17.83
N ASP A 321 26.54 -28.29 18.76
CA ASP A 321 27.16 -28.41 20.08
C ASP A 321 27.05 -27.12 20.94
N THR A 322 25.96 -26.34 20.79
CA THR A 322 25.70 -25.13 21.60
C THR A 322 24.85 -25.37 22.85
N ASP A 323 24.50 -26.62 23.17
CA ASP A 323 23.64 -26.95 24.33
C ASP A 323 24.24 -26.51 25.67
N TRP A 324 25.57 -26.41 25.72
CA TRP A 324 26.29 -25.89 26.89
C TRP A 324 25.91 -24.45 27.23
N ILE A 325 25.43 -23.64 26.29
CA ILE A 325 25.02 -22.25 26.56
C ILE A 325 23.89 -22.22 27.61
N VAL A 326 22.87 -23.06 27.44
CA VAL A 326 21.76 -23.11 28.40
C VAL A 326 22.19 -23.86 29.68
N ALA A 327 22.94 -24.95 29.53
CA ALA A 327 23.37 -25.77 30.67
C ALA A 327 24.33 -25.01 31.61
N GLU A 328 25.44 -24.48 31.11
CA GLU A 328 26.43 -23.72 31.89
C GLU A 328 25.83 -22.41 32.43
N GLY A 329 24.94 -21.76 31.69
CA GLY A 329 24.18 -20.61 32.17
C GLY A 329 23.29 -20.93 33.37
N ASN A 330 22.63 -22.09 33.38
CA ASN A 330 21.85 -22.56 34.53
C ASN A 330 22.75 -22.94 35.71
N THR A 331 23.90 -23.58 35.46
CA THR A 331 24.89 -23.89 36.50
C THR A 331 25.37 -22.62 37.20
N LEU A 332 25.75 -21.57 36.45
CA LEU A 332 26.19 -20.31 37.05
C LEU A 332 25.09 -19.63 37.87
N ARG A 333 23.83 -19.70 37.41
CA ARG A 333 22.68 -19.18 38.17
C ARG A 333 22.50 -19.95 39.48
N GLN A 334 22.71 -21.27 39.46
CA GLN A 334 22.69 -22.10 40.66
C GLN A 334 23.84 -21.76 41.61
N MET A 335 25.07 -21.57 41.11
CA MET A 335 26.22 -21.15 41.93
C MET A 335 25.94 -19.83 42.67
N LEU A 336 25.33 -18.84 42.01
CA LEU A 336 24.94 -17.57 42.63
C LEU A 336 23.87 -17.76 43.72
N ASN A 337 22.90 -18.63 43.48
CA ASN A 337 21.84 -18.95 44.46
C ASN A 337 22.40 -19.72 45.67
N ASP A 338 23.30 -20.67 45.44
CA ASP A 338 23.94 -21.45 46.50
C ASP A 338 24.83 -20.54 47.35
N PHE A 339 25.63 -19.68 46.73
CA PHE A 339 26.44 -18.68 47.42
C PHE A 339 25.59 -17.77 48.30
N SER A 340 24.51 -17.25 47.74
CA SER A 340 23.51 -16.49 48.49
C SER A 340 22.97 -17.26 49.69
N THR A 341 22.60 -18.53 49.51
CA THR A 341 21.98 -19.37 50.54
C THR A 341 22.96 -19.74 51.66
N ILE A 342 24.21 -20.05 51.28
CA ILE A 342 25.30 -20.42 52.20
C ILE A 342 25.59 -19.25 53.13
N TYR A 343 25.74 -18.03 52.60
CA TYR A 343 26.20 -16.88 53.38
C TYR A 343 25.09 -16.05 54.03
N GLN A 344 23.86 -16.03 53.50
CA GLN A 344 22.75 -15.30 54.14
C GLN A 344 22.36 -15.88 55.50
N ASN A 345 22.57 -17.18 55.71
CA ASN A 345 22.16 -17.89 56.92
C ASN A 345 23.35 -18.23 57.84
N GLN A 346 24.42 -17.44 57.78
CA GLN A 346 25.58 -17.58 58.64
C GLN A 346 25.41 -16.85 59.97
N GLY A 347 26.05 -17.40 61.00
CA GLY A 347 25.91 -16.95 62.37
C GLY A 347 24.58 -17.38 63.04
N PRO A 348 24.38 -17.01 64.32
CA PRO A 348 25.38 -16.42 65.22
C PRO A 348 26.63 -17.31 65.37
N PHE A 349 27.77 -16.71 65.68
CA PHE A 349 29.05 -17.39 65.92
C PHE A 349 29.28 -17.53 67.43
N PRO A 350 29.97 -18.60 67.89
CA PRO A 350 30.67 -19.61 67.09
C PRO A 350 29.78 -20.76 66.57
N PHE A 351 28.52 -20.84 67.00
CA PHE A 351 27.56 -21.86 66.54
C PHE A 351 26.20 -21.22 66.22
N LYS A 352 25.49 -21.74 65.22
CA LYS A 352 24.17 -21.20 64.80
C LYS A 352 23.10 -21.16 65.89
N THR A 353 23.26 -21.93 66.95
CA THR A 353 22.36 -21.95 68.12
C THR A 353 22.81 -21.02 69.25
N CYS A 354 23.89 -20.25 69.07
CA CYS A 354 24.39 -19.32 70.09
C CYS A 354 23.39 -18.18 70.28
N ASP A 355 23.09 -17.86 71.54
CA ASP A 355 22.16 -16.78 71.89
C ASP A 355 22.77 -15.42 71.52
N ALA A 356 22.21 -14.80 70.49
CA ALA A 356 22.64 -13.49 69.97
C ALA A 356 22.64 -12.36 71.02
N THR A 357 21.98 -12.54 72.16
CA THR A 357 21.98 -11.57 73.28
C THR A 357 23.15 -11.77 74.25
N SER A 358 23.84 -12.90 74.18
CA SER A 358 25.01 -13.21 75.00
C SER A 358 26.26 -12.50 74.48
N VAL A 359 27.06 -11.95 75.39
CA VAL A 359 28.38 -11.36 75.07
C VAL A 359 29.33 -12.37 74.41
N SER A 360 29.09 -13.68 74.60
CA SER A 360 29.88 -14.76 74.00
C SER A 360 29.54 -15.09 72.54
N CYS A 361 28.45 -14.52 72.00
CA CYS A 361 27.96 -14.81 70.67
C CYS A 361 28.04 -13.57 69.76
N VAL A 362 28.42 -13.76 68.50
CA VAL A 362 28.54 -12.67 67.51
C VAL A 362 27.61 -12.94 66.34
N THR A 363 26.65 -12.06 66.06
CA THR A 363 25.73 -12.21 64.91
C THR A 363 26.42 -11.84 63.60
N CYS A 364 25.98 -12.42 62.48
CA CYS A 364 26.41 -11.90 61.19
C CYS A 364 25.67 -10.60 60.88
N PRO A 365 26.36 -9.47 60.67
CA PRO A 365 25.73 -8.19 60.38
C PRO A 365 25.10 -8.18 58.99
N ASP A 366 24.05 -7.36 58.80
CA ASP A 366 23.42 -7.13 57.49
C ASP A 366 24.43 -6.66 56.43
N LYS A 367 25.45 -5.90 56.85
CA LYS A 367 26.54 -5.43 55.99
C LYS A 367 27.30 -6.57 55.30
N VAL A 368 27.37 -7.76 55.90
CA VAL A 368 28.12 -8.90 55.35
C VAL A 368 27.17 -9.98 54.80
N CYS A 369 26.23 -10.46 55.62
CA CYS A 369 25.33 -11.56 55.26
C CYS A 369 23.96 -11.11 54.68
N GLY A 370 23.71 -9.81 54.59
CA GLY A 370 22.37 -9.28 54.31
C GLY A 370 22.25 -8.55 52.98
N SER A 371 21.92 -7.27 53.04
CA SER A 371 21.54 -6.45 51.87
C SER A 371 22.57 -6.45 50.72
N PRO A 372 23.89 -6.27 50.96
CA PRO A 372 24.87 -6.23 49.86
C PRO A 372 24.98 -7.56 49.10
N LEU A 373 24.92 -8.69 49.81
CA LEU A 373 24.92 -10.03 49.22
C LEU A 373 23.71 -10.23 48.30
N LYS A 374 22.51 -9.87 48.79
CA LYS A 374 21.26 -9.94 48.00
C LYS A 374 21.33 -9.07 46.75
N ALA A 375 21.83 -7.84 46.89
CA ALA A 375 21.98 -6.91 45.78
C ALA A 375 22.94 -7.44 44.70
N PHE A 376 24.07 -8.02 45.11
CA PHE A 376 25.02 -8.65 44.19
C PHE A 376 24.37 -9.78 43.39
N VAL A 377 23.71 -10.73 44.05
CA VAL A 377 23.10 -11.91 43.41
C VAL A 377 21.97 -11.52 42.44
N ASN A 378 21.14 -10.53 42.82
CA ASN A 378 20.07 -10.02 41.96
C ASN A 378 20.64 -9.32 40.72
N ASN A 379 21.63 -8.44 40.88
CA ASN A 379 22.25 -7.73 39.76
C ASN A 379 23.02 -8.69 38.84
N ALA A 380 23.68 -9.70 39.42
CA ALA A 380 24.33 -10.77 38.69
C ALA A 380 23.34 -11.54 37.79
N SER A 381 22.18 -11.90 38.34
CA SER A 381 21.12 -12.61 37.60
C SER A 381 20.59 -11.77 36.41
N VAL A 382 20.34 -10.47 36.62
CA VAL A 382 19.91 -9.56 35.55
C VAL A 382 20.97 -9.44 34.45
N SER A 383 22.24 -9.35 34.82
CA SER A 383 23.35 -9.30 33.86
C SER A 383 23.47 -10.58 33.04
N MET A 384 23.27 -11.74 33.68
CA MET A 384 23.24 -13.02 32.97
C MET A 384 22.11 -13.08 31.93
N ASP A 385 20.90 -12.64 32.28
CA ASP A 385 19.76 -12.63 31.35
C ASP A 385 20.00 -11.69 30.16
N ASN A 386 20.66 -10.55 30.39
CA ASN A 386 21.01 -9.57 29.37
C ASN A 386 22.12 -10.04 28.41
N SER A 387 23.03 -10.91 28.88
CA SER A 387 24.18 -11.37 28.08
C SER A 387 24.01 -12.81 27.60
N SER A 388 23.97 -13.77 28.52
CA SER A 388 23.74 -15.19 28.21
C SER A 388 22.38 -15.41 27.58
N GLY A 389 21.33 -14.78 28.10
CA GLY A 389 19.97 -14.91 27.56
C GLY A 389 19.81 -14.33 26.15
N ALA A 390 20.62 -13.33 25.78
CA ALA A 390 20.66 -12.79 24.41
C ALA A 390 21.24 -13.81 23.42
N VAL A 391 22.37 -14.43 23.77
CA VAL A 391 23.02 -15.46 22.93
C VAL A 391 22.09 -16.65 22.77
N ALA A 392 21.54 -17.17 23.88
CA ALA A 392 20.66 -18.34 23.87
C ALA A 392 19.42 -18.11 22.98
N ARG A 393 18.74 -16.95 23.12
CA ARG A 393 17.59 -16.61 22.28
C ARG A 393 17.95 -16.52 20.79
N THR A 394 19.08 -15.88 20.47
CA THR A 394 19.53 -15.74 19.08
C THR A 394 19.78 -17.12 18.45
N VAL A 395 20.50 -17.99 19.16
CA VAL A 395 20.76 -19.37 18.70
C VAL A 395 19.46 -20.16 18.55
N GLN A 396 18.57 -20.10 19.54
CA GLN A 396 17.30 -20.81 19.51
C GLN A 396 16.39 -20.34 18.36
N THR A 397 16.31 -19.03 18.11
CA THR A 397 15.55 -18.50 16.96
C THR A 397 16.15 -18.94 15.63
N MET A 398 17.49 -18.98 15.50
CA MET A 398 18.14 -19.48 14.28
C MET A 398 17.87 -20.98 14.08
N GLN A 399 17.95 -21.79 15.13
CA GLN A 399 17.62 -23.22 15.06
C GLN A 399 16.15 -23.44 14.66
N ASP A 400 15.21 -22.77 15.32
CA ASP A 400 13.79 -22.92 15.02
C ASP A 400 13.46 -22.49 13.58
N THR A 401 14.00 -21.35 13.15
CA THR A 401 13.75 -20.81 11.80
C THR A 401 14.39 -21.68 10.71
N PHE A 402 15.70 -21.91 10.79
CA PHE A 402 16.46 -22.47 9.68
C PHE A 402 16.54 -24.00 9.70
N LEU A 403 16.33 -24.65 10.85
CA LEU A 403 16.34 -26.12 10.95
C LEU A 403 14.93 -26.71 10.99
N ASN A 404 14.00 -26.12 11.76
CA ASN A 404 12.66 -26.68 11.94
C ASN A 404 11.63 -26.13 10.94
N LYS A 405 11.68 -24.83 10.64
CA LYS A 405 10.66 -24.13 9.81
C LYS A 405 11.10 -23.82 8.39
N SER A 406 12.36 -24.05 8.03
CA SER A 406 12.92 -23.66 6.73
C SER A 406 12.19 -24.27 5.55
N ALA A 407 11.78 -25.54 5.64
CA ALA A 407 10.98 -26.17 4.61
C ALA A 407 9.68 -25.38 4.37
N ASN A 408 8.90 -25.11 5.42
CA ASN A 408 7.64 -24.37 5.31
C ASN A 408 7.84 -22.96 4.77
N ILE A 409 8.86 -22.22 5.24
CA ILE A 409 9.20 -20.88 4.74
C ILE A 409 9.55 -20.95 3.25
N SER A 410 10.37 -21.93 2.83
CA SER A 410 10.71 -22.11 1.42
C SER A 410 9.49 -22.44 0.56
N LEU A 411 8.52 -23.22 1.07
CA LEU A 411 7.29 -23.52 0.33
C LEU A 411 6.44 -22.26 0.16
N SER A 412 6.28 -21.43 1.21
CA SER A 412 5.55 -20.17 1.12
C SER A 412 6.18 -19.19 0.13
N LEU A 413 7.51 -19.03 0.14
CA LEU A 413 8.23 -18.19 -0.80
C LEU A 413 8.05 -18.64 -2.26
N ARG A 414 8.14 -19.95 -2.52
CA ARG A 414 7.94 -20.52 -3.86
C ARG A 414 6.49 -20.39 -4.33
N ARG A 415 5.52 -20.55 -3.42
CA ARG A 415 4.10 -20.31 -3.73
C ARG A 415 3.89 -18.86 -4.15
N ALA A 416 4.35 -17.89 -3.36
CA ALA A 416 4.25 -16.48 -3.70
C ALA A 416 4.93 -16.12 -5.04
N THR A 417 6.04 -16.78 -5.36
CA THR A 417 6.72 -16.65 -6.67
C THR A 417 5.80 -17.06 -7.83
N ILE A 418 5.07 -18.16 -7.68
CA ILE A 418 4.11 -18.65 -8.69
C ILE A 418 2.94 -17.67 -8.82
N GLU A 419 2.39 -17.19 -7.71
CA GLU A 419 1.25 -16.26 -7.71
C GLU A 419 1.61 -14.91 -8.37
N ILE A 420 2.81 -14.39 -8.12
CA ILE A 420 3.31 -13.18 -8.79
C ILE A 420 3.57 -13.42 -10.29
N GLN A 421 4.02 -14.63 -10.67
CA GLN A 421 4.17 -14.98 -12.09
C GLN A 421 2.82 -15.05 -12.80
N GLU A 422 1.76 -15.50 -12.13
CA GLU A 422 0.40 -15.51 -12.69
C GLU A 422 -0.09 -14.09 -12.98
N LEU A 423 0.21 -13.12 -12.11
CA LEU A 423 -0.06 -11.71 -12.35
C LEU A 423 0.70 -11.17 -13.58
N ALA A 424 1.99 -11.53 -13.73
CA ALA A 424 2.78 -11.15 -14.90
C ALA A 424 2.19 -11.71 -16.21
N ASN A 425 1.83 -12.99 -16.22
CA ASN A 425 1.21 -13.64 -17.38
C ASN A 425 -0.14 -13.01 -17.75
N LEU A 426 -0.94 -12.62 -16.75
CA LEU A 426 -2.19 -11.90 -16.97
C LEU A 426 -1.94 -10.51 -17.58
N SER A 427 -0.89 -9.82 -17.15
CA SER A 427 -0.48 -8.53 -17.72
C SER A 427 -0.10 -8.66 -19.19
N GLU A 428 0.73 -9.66 -19.53
CA GLU A 428 1.14 -9.95 -20.91
C GLU A 428 -0.06 -10.25 -21.80
N SER A 429 -0.99 -11.10 -21.35
CA SER A 429 -2.23 -11.39 -22.08
C SER A 429 -3.10 -10.14 -22.27
N SER A 430 -3.12 -9.23 -21.29
CA SER A 430 -3.89 -7.99 -21.37
C SER A 430 -3.25 -6.99 -22.34
N SER A 431 -1.91 -6.97 -22.43
CA SER A 431 -1.17 -6.12 -23.37
C SER A 431 -1.50 -6.49 -24.81
N ALA A 432 -1.54 -7.79 -25.13
CA ALA A 432 -1.96 -8.28 -26.45
C ALA A 432 -3.38 -7.82 -26.83
N VAL A 433 -4.32 -7.75 -25.87
CA VAL A 433 -5.68 -7.25 -26.11
C VAL A 433 -5.67 -5.73 -26.35
N VAL A 434 -4.90 -4.96 -25.57
CA VAL A 434 -4.74 -3.52 -25.78
C VAL A 434 -4.18 -3.21 -27.16
N ASP A 435 -3.22 -4.00 -27.65
CA ASP A 435 -2.66 -3.87 -28.99
C ASP A 435 -3.70 -4.12 -30.08
N VAL A 436 -4.53 -5.16 -29.95
CA VAL A 436 -5.62 -5.42 -30.89
C VAL A 436 -6.64 -4.27 -30.90
N ILE A 437 -6.97 -3.72 -29.73
CA ILE A 437 -7.85 -2.54 -29.64
C ILE A 437 -7.21 -1.35 -30.32
N ARG A 438 -5.90 -1.14 -30.14
CA ARG A 438 -5.15 -0.05 -30.76
C ARG A 438 -5.15 -0.16 -32.28
N THR A 439 -4.78 -1.32 -32.83
CA THR A 439 -4.78 -1.52 -34.29
C THR A 439 -6.16 -1.33 -34.88
N THR A 440 -7.19 -1.87 -34.22
CA THR A 440 -8.59 -1.70 -34.64
C THR A 440 -8.99 -0.22 -34.59
N PHE A 441 -8.64 0.49 -33.53
CA PHE A 441 -8.95 1.91 -33.43
C PHE A 441 -8.27 2.72 -34.53
N ASP A 442 -6.98 2.48 -34.78
CA ASP A 442 -6.20 3.18 -35.79
C ASP A 442 -6.82 2.98 -37.19
N ASP A 443 -7.23 1.75 -37.52
CA ASP A 443 -7.90 1.42 -38.79
C ASP A 443 -9.24 2.16 -38.99
N TYR A 444 -10.04 2.34 -37.93
CA TYR A 444 -11.34 3.00 -38.00
C TYR A 444 -11.30 4.51 -37.71
N SER A 445 -10.22 5.03 -37.10
CA SER A 445 -10.08 6.42 -36.65
C SER A 445 -10.22 7.42 -37.79
N PHE A 446 -9.67 7.09 -38.97
CA PHE A 446 -9.73 7.90 -40.18
C PHE A 446 -11.15 8.01 -40.72
N SER A 447 -11.85 6.88 -40.85
CA SER A 447 -13.23 6.81 -41.37
C SER A 447 -14.21 7.57 -40.47
N ARG A 448 -14.08 7.41 -39.15
CA ARG A 448 -14.91 8.12 -38.15
C ARG A 448 -14.71 9.64 -38.24
N SER A 449 -13.46 10.09 -38.20
CA SER A 449 -13.13 11.52 -38.22
C SER A 449 -13.57 12.17 -39.53
N ALA A 450 -13.37 11.49 -40.65
CA ALA A 450 -13.82 11.97 -41.96
C ALA A 450 -15.33 12.14 -42.03
N LEU A 451 -16.11 11.19 -41.47
CA LEU A 451 -17.57 11.25 -41.49
C LEU A 451 -18.13 12.41 -40.65
N VAL A 452 -17.64 12.58 -39.41
CA VAL A 452 -18.06 13.69 -38.54
C VAL A 452 -17.72 15.03 -39.19
N LEU A 453 -16.49 15.21 -39.68
CA LEU A 453 -16.05 16.45 -40.33
C LEU A 453 -16.84 16.75 -41.62
N SER A 454 -17.18 15.71 -42.39
CA SER A 454 -17.94 15.87 -43.64
C SER A 454 -19.33 16.47 -43.39
N VAL A 455 -20.05 16.04 -42.35
CA VAL A 455 -21.39 16.58 -42.02
C VAL A 455 -21.32 18.08 -41.74
N PHE A 456 -20.34 18.53 -40.97
CA PHE A 456 -20.15 19.97 -40.70
C PHE A 456 -19.66 20.74 -41.92
N LEU A 457 -18.73 20.18 -42.70
CA LEU A 457 -18.24 20.80 -43.93
C LEU A 457 -19.38 21.03 -44.93
N PHE A 458 -20.22 20.03 -45.19
CA PHE A 458 -21.37 20.18 -46.07
C PHE A 458 -22.41 21.15 -45.50
N GLY A 459 -22.56 21.23 -44.17
CA GLY A 459 -23.37 22.26 -43.49
C GLY A 459 -22.85 23.68 -43.76
N ILE A 460 -21.53 23.90 -43.64
CA ILE A 460 -20.87 25.18 -43.97
C ILE A 460 -21.06 25.52 -45.44
N VAL A 461 -20.85 24.57 -46.36
CA VAL A 461 -21.03 24.78 -47.80
C VAL A 461 -22.47 25.16 -48.10
N ALA A 462 -23.46 24.47 -47.50
CA ALA A 462 -24.86 24.81 -47.64
C ALA A 462 -25.15 26.25 -47.16
N SER A 463 -24.58 26.65 -46.02
CA SER A 463 -24.72 28.01 -45.48
C SER A 463 -24.07 29.07 -46.37
N LEU A 464 -22.81 28.88 -46.81
CA LEU A 464 -22.08 29.81 -47.68
C LEU A 464 -22.78 30.04 -49.02
N LEU A 465 -23.25 28.95 -49.65
CA LEU A 465 -24.02 29.03 -50.89
C LEU A 465 -25.31 29.84 -50.71
N GLY A 466 -26.00 29.67 -49.59
CA GLY A 466 -27.20 30.42 -49.26
C GLY A 466 -26.92 31.90 -48.97
N MET A 467 -25.90 32.21 -48.17
CA MET A 467 -25.47 33.59 -47.89
C MET A 467 -25.07 34.31 -49.18
N GLY A 468 -24.22 33.69 -50.00
CA GLY A 468 -23.78 34.26 -51.28
C GLY A 468 -24.96 34.55 -52.23
N ALA A 469 -25.95 33.66 -52.27
CA ALA A 469 -27.17 33.85 -53.05
C ALA A 469 -28.06 34.98 -52.50
N ILE A 470 -28.15 35.14 -51.18
CA ILE A 470 -28.90 36.22 -50.52
C ILE A 470 -28.22 37.57 -50.77
N PHE A 471 -26.92 37.70 -50.50
CA PHE A 471 -26.17 38.94 -50.73
C PHE A 471 -26.25 39.41 -52.19
N LYS A 472 -25.99 38.52 -53.16
CA LYS A 472 -26.10 38.88 -54.57
C LYS A 472 -27.53 39.12 -55.02
N GLY A 473 -28.50 38.43 -54.43
CA GLY A 473 -29.93 38.60 -54.70
C GLY A 473 -30.49 39.94 -54.20
N VAL A 474 -29.94 40.45 -53.09
CA VAL A 474 -30.30 41.76 -52.51
C VAL A 474 -29.55 42.91 -53.22
N CYS A 475 -28.27 42.75 -53.56
CA CYS A 475 -27.44 43.82 -54.12
C CYS A 475 -27.54 44.01 -55.65
N LYS A 476 -27.80 42.96 -56.45
CA LYS A 476 -27.83 43.05 -57.93
C LYS A 476 -29.20 42.72 -58.51
N LYS A 477 -29.75 43.65 -59.30
CA LYS A 477 -31.00 43.48 -60.03
C LYS A 477 -30.79 42.54 -61.23
N LYS A 478 -31.08 41.23 -61.05
CA LYS A 478 -30.98 40.08 -61.99
C LYS A 478 -29.66 39.28 -61.89
N THR A 479 -29.68 38.20 -61.09
CA THR A 479 -28.57 37.24 -60.99
C THR A 479 -29.09 35.80 -61.01
N ALA A 480 -28.44 34.91 -61.77
CA ALA A 480 -28.71 33.46 -61.75
C ALA A 480 -28.38 32.82 -60.39
N TRP A 481 -27.57 33.50 -59.58
CA TRP A 481 -27.12 33.12 -58.24
C TRP A 481 -28.25 32.81 -57.25
N VAL A 482 -29.46 33.35 -57.44
CA VAL A 482 -30.63 33.00 -56.61
C VAL A 482 -31.05 31.53 -56.77
N GLN A 483 -30.59 30.83 -57.83
CA GLN A 483 -30.77 29.38 -57.98
C GLN A 483 -29.91 28.56 -57.01
N LEU A 484 -28.78 29.09 -56.53
CA LEU A 484 -27.94 28.40 -55.53
C LEU A 484 -28.66 28.19 -54.19
N LEU A 485 -29.73 28.95 -53.90
CA LEU A 485 -30.58 28.66 -52.75
C LEU A 485 -31.22 27.27 -52.82
N HIS A 486 -31.50 26.74 -54.02
CA HIS A 486 -31.99 25.36 -54.16
C HIS A 486 -30.96 24.33 -53.71
N VAL A 487 -29.72 24.53 -54.14
CA VAL A 487 -28.60 23.67 -53.75
C VAL A 487 -28.36 23.77 -52.24
N SER A 488 -28.41 24.98 -51.69
CA SER A 488 -28.25 25.24 -50.26
C SER A 488 -29.29 24.50 -49.40
N TRP A 489 -30.59 24.61 -49.69
CA TRP A 489 -31.61 23.96 -48.85
C TRP A 489 -31.70 22.44 -49.07
N LEU A 490 -31.41 21.95 -50.29
CA LEU A 490 -31.33 20.50 -50.56
C LEU A 490 -30.16 19.86 -49.81
N LEU A 491 -28.96 20.45 -49.93
CA LEU A 491 -27.78 20.00 -49.21
C LEU A 491 -27.97 20.11 -47.70
N GLY A 492 -28.56 21.21 -47.23
CA GLY A 492 -28.90 21.41 -45.82
C GLY A 492 -29.84 20.34 -45.27
N THR A 493 -30.82 19.88 -46.07
CA THR A 493 -31.74 18.82 -45.68
C THR A 493 -31.04 17.46 -45.58
N LEU A 494 -30.18 17.13 -46.55
CA LEU A 494 -29.37 15.91 -46.52
C LEU A 494 -28.46 15.87 -45.29
N VAL A 495 -27.76 16.98 -45.02
CA VAL A 495 -26.90 17.14 -43.83
C VAL A 495 -27.72 17.03 -42.55
N CYS A 496 -28.94 17.56 -42.51
CA CYS A 496 -29.81 17.48 -41.34
C CYS A 496 -30.24 16.03 -41.03
N ILE A 497 -30.56 15.22 -42.05
CA ILE A 497 -30.91 13.80 -41.88
C ILE A 497 -29.70 13.03 -41.35
N LEU A 498 -28.55 13.16 -42.02
CA LEU A 498 -27.31 12.48 -41.61
C LEU A 498 -26.83 12.94 -40.23
N GLY A 499 -26.96 14.23 -39.94
CA GLY A 499 -26.59 14.82 -38.65
C GLY A 499 -27.46 14.30 -37.52
N PHE A 500 -28.78 14.19 -37.67
CA PHE A 500 -29.61 13.61 -36.61
C PHE A 500 -29.28 12.14 -36.30
N VAL A 501 -28.97 11.34 -37.34
CA VAL A 501 -28.50 9.95 -37.15
C VAL A 501 -27.14 9.94 -36.45
N LEU A 502 -26.18 10.75 -36.91
CA LEU A 502 -24.85 10.82 -36.32
C LEU A 502 -24.89 11.28 -34.86
N GLY A 503 -25.65 12.35 -34.57
CA GLY A 503 -25.77 12.93 -33.23
C GLY A 503 -26.32 11.93 -32.23
N THR A 504 -27.32 11.13 -32.63
CA THR A 504 -27.94 10.11 -31.76
C THR A 504 -27.04 8.89 -31.59
N SER A 505 -26.28 8.49 -32.61
CA SER A 505 -25.27 7.44 -32.51
C SER A 505 -24.15 7.83 -31.54
N LEU A 506 -23.64 9.07 -31.62
CA LEU A 506 -22.63 9.59 -30.68
C LEU A 506 -23.16 9.67 -29.24
N LEU A 507 -24.44 9.98 -29.06
CA LEU A 507 -25.08 9.97 -27.75
C LEU A 507 -25.14 8.55 -27.14
N ALA A 508 -25.44 7.54 -27.96
CA ALA A 508 -25.41 6.13 -27.55
C ALA A 508 -23.98 5.66 -27.20
N VAL A 509 -22.98 6.07 -27.98
CA VAL A 509 -21.56 5.83 -27.65
C VAL A 509 -21.15 6.55 -26.36
N GLY A 510 -21.67 7.75 -26.10
CA GLY A 510 -21.50 8.44 -24.81
C GLY A 510 -22.09 7.65 -23.63
N ALA A 511 -23.23 6.97 -23.82
CA ALA A 511 -23.79 6.06 -22.81
C ALA A 511 -22.89 4.84 -22.56
N LEU A 512 -22.28 4.29 -23.62
CA LEU A 512 -21.32 3.20 -23.49
C LEU A 512 -20.08 3.63 -22.68
N TRP A 513 -19.52 4.80 -22.97
CA TRP A 513 -18.39 5.34 -22.20
C TRP A 513 -18.76 5.59 -20.73
N TYR A 514 -19.96 6.10 -20.48
CA TYR A 514 -20.47 6.29 -19.12
C TYR A 514 -20.61 4.96 -18.36
N ASP A 515 -21.16 3.93 -19.00
CA ASP A 515 -21.26 2.59 -18.39
C ASP A 515 -19.87 2.05 -18.03
N ALA A 516 -18.90 2.20 -18.94
CA ALA A 516 -17.54 1.73 -18.72
C ALA A 516 -16.80 2.46 -17.59
N CYS A 517 -17.09 3.75 -17.35
CA CYS A 517 -16.65 4.46 -16.15
C CYS A 517 -17.22 3.85 -14.86
N ASN A 518 -18.50 3.45 -14.86
CA ASN A 518 -19.10 2.79 -13.70
C ASN A 518 -18.48 1.40 -13.46
N TYR A 519 -18.20 0.64 -14.53
CA TYR A 519 -17.50 -0.65 -14.40
C TYR A 519 -16.10 -0.48 -13.82
N MET A 520 -15.33 0.52 -14.26
CA MET A 520 -14.00 0.80 -13.69
C MET A 520 -14.07 1.12 -12.20
N ASN A 521 -15.05 1.91 -11.75
CA ASN A 521 -15.23 2.21 -10.33
C ASN A 521 -15.62 0.98 -9.50
N ILE A 522 -16.43 0.07 -10.06
CA ILE A 522 -16.77 -1.21 -9.41
C ILE A 522 -15.51 -2.06 -9.25
N LEU A 523 -14.71 -2.19 -10.32
CA LEU A 523 -13.46 -2.94 -10.27
C LEU A 523 -12.42 -2.32 -9.33
N HIS A 524 -12.39 -0.99 -9.20
CA HIS A 524 -11.53 -0.30 -8.23
C HIS A 524 -11.94 -0.56 -6.77
N THR A 525 -13.25 -0.74 -6.54
CA THR A 525 -13.78 -0.96 -5.19
C THR A 525 -13.47 -2.37 -4.69
N ASP A 526 -13.75 -3.40 -5.50
CA ASP A 526 -13.44 -4.79 -5.18
C ASP A 526 -13.44 -5.68 -6.43
N LEU A 527 -12.28 -6.28 -6.76
CA LEU A 527 -12.16 -7.25 -7.86
C LEU A 527 -12.64 -8.66 -7.49
N THR A 528 -12.75 -9.00 -6.21
CA THR A 528 -12.97 -10.37 -5.71
C THR A 528 -14.18 -11.06 -6.35
N PRO A 529 -15.33 -10.40 -6.61
CA PRO A 529 -16.47 -11.06 -7.23
C PRO A 529 -16.29 -11.42 -8.71
N TYR A 530 -15.29 -10.85 -9.37
CA TYR A 530 -15.14 -10.86 -10.83
C TYR A 530 -13.90 -11.63 -11.30
N PHE A 531 -12.86 -11.70 -10.48
CA PHE A 531 -11.59 -12.34 -10.79
C PHE A 531 -11.22 -13.43 -9.77
N PRO A 532 -10.30 -14.34 -10.11
CA PRO A 532 -9.74 -15.28 -9.16
C PRO A 532 -9.17 -14.60 -7.90
N SER A 533 -9.30 -15.25 -6.76
CA SER A 533 -9.07 -14.72 -5.42
C SER A 533 -7.64 -14.23 -5.20
N ARG A 534 -6.63 -14.92 -5.73
CA ARG A 534 -5.20 -14.55 -5.63
C ARG A 534 -4.93 -13.22 -6.33
N VAL A 535 -5.31 -13.13 -7.61
CA VAL A 535 -5.13 -11.91 -8.42
C VAL A 535 -5.94 -10.75 -7.83
N ALA A 536 -7.21 -11.00 -7.50
CA ALA A 536 -8.07 -10.00 -6.89
C ALA A 536 -7.50 -9.50 -5.55
N GLY A 537 -6.99 -10.39 -4.72
CA GLY A 537 -6.37 -10.06 -3.44
C GLY A 537 -5.14 -9.14 -3.60
N ILE A 538 -4.25 -9.44 -4.56
CA ILE A 538 -3.08 -8.61 -4.85
C ILE A 538 -3.50 -7.23 -5.37
N VAL A 539 -4.37 -7.16 -6.38
CA VAL A 539 -4.78 -5.87 -6.98
C VAL A 539 -5.59 -5.02 -5.99
N ASN A 540 -6.47 -5.64 -5.20
CA ASN A 540 -7.19 -4.95 -4.12
C ASN A 540 -6.24 -4.39 -3.06
N ALA A 541 -5.17 -5.11 -2.71
CA ALA A 541 -4.15 -4.59 -1.81
C ALA A 541 -3.47 -3.35 -2.41
N CYS A 542 -3.15 -3.39 -3.70
CA CYS A 542 -2.56 -2.26 -4.42
C CYS A 542 -3.49 -1.03 -4.51
N PHE A 543 -4.79 -1.23 -4.75
CA PHE A 543 -5.75 -0.13 -4.75
C PHE A 543 -5.93 0.52 -3.37
N ASN A 544 -5.78 -0.26 -2.30
CA ASN A 544 -5.84 0.22 -0.92
C ASN A 544 -4.49 0.67 -0.35
N ASP A 545 -3.42 0.66 -1.16
CA ASP A 545 -2.04 0.95 -0.75
C ASP A 545 -1.59 0.13 0.48
N SER A 546 -2.03 -1.14 0.55
CA SER A 546 -1.66 -2.09 1.59
C SER A 546 -0.62 -3.10 1.08
N SER A 547 0.06 -3.78 2.02
CA SER A 547 1.09 -4.76 1.68
C SER A 547 0.51 -5.96 0.93
N ILE A 548 1.19 -6.36 -0.16
CA ILE A 548 0.88 -7.60 -0.89
C ILE A 548 1.31 -8.87 -0.14
N LEU A 549 2.01 -8.77 0.99
CA LEU A 549 2.44 -9.94 1.75
C LEU A 549 1.26 -10.72 2.32
N LYS A 550 0.19 -10.02 2.70
CA LYS A 550 -1.03 -10.64 3.21
C LYS A 550 -1.74 -11.51 2.17
N PRO A 551 -2.09 -11.00 0.97
CA PRO A 551 -2.68 -11.85 -0.06
C PRO A 551 -1.75 -12.99 -0.52
N LEU A 552 -0.42 -12.79 -0.46
CA LEU A 552 0.58 -13.84 -0.76
C LEU A 552 0.84 -14.82 0.40
N GLN A 553 0.18 -14.66 1.56
CA GLN A 553 0.39 -15.47 2.76
C GLN A 553 1.85 -15.49 3.26
N LEU A 554 2.56 -14.38 3.09
CA LEU A 554 3.96 -14.22 3.47
C LEU A 554 4.18 -13.53 4.81
N GLU A 555 3.18 -12.85 5.38
CA GLU A 555 3.37 -12.09 6.64
C GLU A 555 3.94 -12.96 7.77
N ASP A 556 3.31 -14.11 8.06
CA ASP A 556 3.78 -15.05 9.09
C ASP A 556 5.09 -15.73 8.70
N ALA A 557 5.22 -16.11 7.42
CA ALA A 557 6.40 -16.80 6.91
C ALA A 557 7.66 -15.92 6.98
N LEU A 558 7.50 -14.60 6.93
CA LEU A 558 8.59 -13.62 6.96
C LEU A 558 8.74 -12.91 8.32
N ALA A 559 7.92 -13.23 9.32
CA ALA A 559 7.96 -12.60 10.64
C ALA A 559 9.25 -12.92 11.42
N PHE A 560 9.89 -14.06 11.12
CA PHE A 560 11.13 -14.47 11.79
C PHE A 560 12.27 -13.47 11.58
N GLN A 561 12.32 -12.77 10.44
CA GLN A 561 13.35 -11.77 10.16
C GLN A 561 13.36 -10.67 11.23
N CYS A 562 12.18 -10.25 11.68
CA CYS A 562 12.05 -9.26 12.74
C CYS A 562 12.51 -9.78 14.10
N GLN A 563 12.25 -11.06 14.40
CA GLN A 563 12.76 -11.69 15.62
C GLN A 563 14.29 -11.81 15.61
N ILE A 564 14.89 -12.14 14.46
CA ILE A 564 16.35 -12.20 14.33
C ILE A 564 16.96 -10.80 14.50
N ASP A 565 16.39 -9.76 13.89
CA ASP A 565 16.88 -8.39 14.03
C ASP A 565 16.81 -7.91 15.49
N ASP A 566 15.69 -8.15 16.18
CA ASP A 566 15.53 -7.76 17.59
C ASP A 566 16.51 -8.51 18.51
N ASN A 567 16.65 -9.83 18.33
CA ASN A 567 17.58 -10.65 19.09
C ASN A 567 19.04 -10.25 18.82
N TYR A 568 19.39 -9.97 17.57
CA TYR A 568 20.73 -9.53 17.19
C TYR A 568 21.04 -8.13 17.72
N ALA A 569 20.07 -7.22 17.71
CA ALA A 569 20.21 -5.90 18.33
C ALA A 569 20.45 -6.01 19.83
N MET A 570 19.76 -6.92 20.52
CA MET A 570 20.03 -7.21 21.93
C MET A 570 21.44 -7.79 22.13
N LEU A 571 21.83 -8.78 21.33
CA LEU A 571 23.16 -9.39 21.38
C LEU A 571 24.29 -8.41 21.12
N SER A 572 24.10 -7.44 20.22
CA SER A 572 25.10 -6.40 19.92
C SER A 572 25.39 -5.49 21.11
N LYS A 573 24.43 -5.34 22.03
CA LYS A 573 24.53 -4.54 23.26
C LYS A 573 24.91 -5.36 24.50
N ALA A 574 25.02 -6.69 24.38
CA ALA A 574 25.37 -7.56 25.48
C ALA A 574 26.79 -7.27 25.99
N ASP A 575 26.91 -7.02 27.29
CA ASP A 575 28.18 -6.85 27.99
C ASP A 575 28.59 -8.17 28.66
N PHE A 576 29.55 -8.85 28.05
CA PHE A 576 30.09 -10.11 28.57
C PHE A 576 31.09 -9.92 29.72
N ASN A 577 31.50 -8.69 30.03
CA ASN A 577 32.40 -8.40 31.15
C ASN A 577 31.65 -7.90 32.40
N ALA A 578 30.36 -7.55 32.26
CA ALA A 578 29.56 -6.98 33.34
C ALA A 578 29.53 -7.87 34.59
N LEU A 579 29.33 -9.18 34.43
CA LEU A 579 29.33 -10.09 35.59
C LEU A 579 30.71 -10.16 36.25
N THR A 580 31.78 -10.29 35.46
CA THR A 580 33.15 -10.29 36.00
C THR A 580 33.44 -9.01 36.78
N ALA A 581 33.06 -7.84 36.26
CA ALA A 581 33.23 -6.56 36.95
C ALA A 581 32.44 -6.49 38.25
N MET A 582 31.19 -6.98 38.27
CA MET A 582 30.38 -7.06 39.49
C MET A 582 30.99 -8.02 40.51
N THR A 583 31.45 -9.20 40.09
CA THR A 583 32.11 -10.17 40.96
C THR A 583 33.41 -9.62 41.53
N THR A 584 34.23 -8.90 40.75
CA THR A 584 35.45 -8.24 41.24
C THR A 584 35.11 -7.12 42.22
N THR A 585 34.09 -6.30 41.93
CA THR A 585 33.68 -5.18 42.81
C THR A 585 33.18 -5.70 44.15
N TYR A 586 32.29 -6.71 44.11
CA TYR A 586 31.78 -7.33 45.33
C TYR A 586 32.88 -8.11 46.06
N GLY A 587 33.77 -8.78 45.32
CA GLY A 587 34.93 -9.48 45.89
C GLY A 587 35.92 -8.56 46.61
N ALA A 588 36.11 -7.33 46.14
CA ALA A 588 36.88 -6.32 46.87
C ALA A 588 36.22 -5.99 48.21
N GLN A 589 34.89 -5.85 48.24
CA GLN A 589 34.15 -5.67 49.50
C GLN A 589 34.30 -6.86 50.44
N VAL A 590 34.19 -8.08 49.92
CA VAL A 590 34.40 -9.32 50.70
C VAL A 590 35.82 -9.40 51.27
N SER A 591 36.82 -8.95 50.52
CA SER A 591 38.23 -8.93 50.96
C SER A 591 38.52 -7.87 52.02
N GLU A 592 37.73 -6.80 52.07
CA GLU A 592 37.84 -5.74 53.08
C GLU A 592 37.11 -6.09 54.39
N TYR A 593 36.17 -7.03 54.36
CA TYR A 593 35.49 -7.46 55.57
C TYR A 593 36.48 -8.03 56.56
N GLY A 594 36.35 -7.58 57.80
CA GLY A 594 37.13 -8.07 58.91
C GLY A 594 36.30 -8.18 60.16
N LEU A 595 36.96 -8.63 61.23
CA LEU A 595 36.32 -8.91 62.52
C LEU A 595 35.61 -7.69 63.13
N ARG A 596 36.07 -6.47 62.81
CA ARG A 596 35.43 -5.23 63.27
C ARG A 596 34.04 -5.03 62.66
N ASP A 597 33.80 -5.51 61.44
CA ASP A 597 32.48 -5.43 60.80
C ASP A 597 31.44 -6.29 61.54
N PHE A 598 31.89 -7.36 62.17
CA PHE A 598 31.06 -8.24 63.02
C PHE A 598 30.92 -7.71 64.46
N GLY A 599 31.50 -6.55 64.78
CA GLY A 599 31.48 -6.00 66.14
C GLY A 599 32.40 -6.73 67.13
N PHE A 600 33.37 -7.51 66.64
CA PHE A 600 34.38 -8.11 67.50
C PHE A 600 35.30 -7.02 68.08
N ASP A 601 35.46 -7.02 69.40
CA ASP A 601 36.25 -6.04 70.13
C ASP A 601 37.38 -6.74 70.90
N SER A 602 38.62 -6.45 70.51
CA SER A 602 39.82 -6.95 71.18
C SER A 602 39.89 -6.56 72.66
N SER A 603 39.28 -5.44 73.06
CA SER A 603 39.23 -5.00 74.44
C SER A 603 38.27 -5.85 75.27
N VAL A 604 37.10 -6.20 74.72
CA VAL A 604 36.16 -7.15 75.32
C VAL A 604 36.80 -8.53 75.43
N SER A 605 37.49 -8.99 74.37
CA SER A 605 38.24 -10.25 74.43
C SER A 605 39.26 -10.27 75.58
N ARG A 606 40.07 -9.21 75.73
CA ARG A 606 41.04 -9.09 76.84
C ARG A 606 40.37 -9.04 78.21
N ASP A 607 39.24 -8.33 78.36
CA ASP A 607 38.49 -8.28 79.62
C ASP A 607 37.92 -9.65 79.99
N LEU A 608 37.32 -10.36 79.03
CA LEU A 608 36.80 -11.71 79.23
C LEU A 608 37.91 -12.70 79.60
N ILE A 609 39.07 -12.65 78.94
CA ILE A 609 40.24 -13.47 79.26
C ILE A 609 40.77 -13.13 80.66
N ALA A 610 40.79 -11.85 81.05
CA ALA A 610 41.16 -11.43 82.40
C ALA A 610 40.18 -11.99 83.44
N ARG A 611 38.88 -11.96 83.17
CA ARG A 611 37.85 -12.58 84.03
C ARG A 611 38.02 -14.09 84.13
N ALA A 612 38.35 -14.78 83.04
CA ALA A 612 38.65 -16.22 83.05
C ALA A 612 39.88 -16.52 83.94
N ASN A 613 40.94 -15.73 83.83
CA ASN A 613 42.14 -15.83 84.68
C ASN A 613 41.85 -15.57 86.17
N THR A 614 40.93 -14.65 86.48
CA THR A 614 40.46 -14.42 87.86
C THR A 614 39.61 -15.59 88.35
N GLY A 615 38.67 -16.08 87.54
CA GLY A 615 37.79 -17.20 87.89
C GLY A 615 38.54 -18.49 88.24
N VAL A 616 39.59 -18.85 87.49
CA VAL A 616 40.44 -20.01 87.83
C VAL A 616 41.24 -19.81 89.11
N LYS A 617 41.65 -18.58 89.44
CA LYS A 617 42.32 -18.27 90.71
C LYS A 617 41.35 -18.38 91.88
N ASP A 618 40.14 -17.83 91.75
CA ASP A 618 39.09 -17.88 92.78
C ASP A 618 38.63 -19.32 93.06
N ALA A 619 38.66 -20.20 92.05
CA ALA A 619 38.40 -21.63 92.21
C ALA A 619 39.60 -22.44 92.76
N ASN A 620 40.72 -21.79 93.08
CA ASN A 620 41.99 -22.39 93.51
C ASN A 620 42.54 -23.42 92.50
N ARG A 621 42.45 -23.08 91.20
CA ARG A 621 42.83 -23.92 90.06
C ARG A 621 43.61 -23.12 89.02
N ALA A 622 44.46 -22.20 89.45
CA ALA A 622 45.22 -21.36 88.52
C ALA A 622 46.15 -22.19 87.60
N PRO A 623 46.19 -21.91 86.29
CA PRO A 623 47.07 -22.58 85.34
C PRO A 623 48.55 -22.19 85.55
N THR A 624 49.46 -23.00 85.00
CA THR A 624 50.92 -22.73 85.03
C THR A 624 51.31 -21.48 84.24
N LYS A 625 50.53 -21.14 83.21
CA LYS A 625 50.60 -19.88 82.45
C LYS A 625 49.20 -19.27 82.39
N SER A 626 49.09 -17.96 82.53
CA SER A 626 47.80 -17.29 82.36
C SER A 626 47.20 -17.53 80.97
N PHE A 627 45.87 -17.55 80.90
CA PHE A 627 45.17 -17.58 79.63
C PHE A 627 45.43 -16.31 78.83
N THR A 628 45.54 -16.51 77.54
CA THR A 628 45.78 -15.56 76.46
C THR A 628 44.80 -15.86 75.34
N GLN A 629 44.75 -15.03 74.31
CA GLN A 629 43.88 -15.26 73.17
C GLN A 629 44.26 -16.55 72.41
N ASP A 630 45.53 -16.95 72.43
CA ASP A 630 46.01 -18.10 71.67
C ASP A 630 45.86 -19.43 72.43
N ASN A 631 46.11 -19.45 73.75
CA ASN A 631 46.06 -20.70 74.53
C ASN A 631 44.71 -20.97 75.20
N ILE A 632 43.76 -20.03 75.15
CA ILE A 632 42.42 -20.28 75.70
C ILE A 632 41.64 -21.31 74.87
N VAL A 633 41.98 -21.48 73.59
CA VAL A 633 41.42 -22.52 72.71
C VAL A 633 42.10 -23.89 72.90
N THR A 634 43.27 -23.92 73.53
CA THR A 634 44.03 -25.12 73.91
C THR A 634 44.37 -25.09 75.41
N PRO A 635 43.37 -25.03 76.31
CA PRO A 635 43.58 -24.69 77.71
C PRO A 635 44.52 -25.66 78.44
N TRP A 636 44.63 -26.92 78.02
CA TRP A 636 45.56 -27.90 78.60
C TRP A 636 47.03 -27.47 78.50
N GLU A 637 47.41 -26.75 77.45
CA GLU A 637 48.77 -26.22 77.28
C GLU A 637 49.10 -25.17 78.35
N ALA A 638 48.10 -24.38 78.79
CA ALA A 638 48.25 -23.44 79.89
C ALA A 638 48.48 -24.14 81.24
N TYR A 639 48.06 -25.40 81.39
CA TYR A 639 48.34 -26.24 82.56
C TYR A 639 49.59 -27.12 82.41
N GLY A 640 50.29 -27.03 81.29
CA GLY A 640 51.49 -27.84 81.02
C GLY A 640 51.19 -29.29 80.62
N GLU A 641 49.97 -29.56 80.16
CA GLU A 641 49.54 -30.88 79.66
C GLU A 641 49.63 -30.91 78.12
N THR A 642 49.96 -32.06 77.54
CA THR A 642 50.09 -32.24 76.09
C THR A 642 48.75 -32.50 75.38
N ALA A 643 47.68 -32.78 76.13
CA ALA A 643 46.35 -33.06 75.61
C ALA A 643 45.27 -32.83 76.69
N ALA A 644 44.01 -32.72 76.27
CA ALA A 644 42.86 -32.62 77.16
C ALA A 644 42.58 -33.94 77.91
N SER A 645 43.24 -34.13 79.07
CA SER A 645 43.05 -35.32 79.90
C SER A 645 41.62 -35.43 80.44
N GLY A 646 41.00 -36.61 80.32
CA GLY A 646 39.67 -36.91 80.86
C GLY A 646 38.45 -36.58 79.97
N CYS A 647 38.66 -35.95 78.80
CA CYS A 647 37.58 -35.60 77.85
C CYS A 647 37.60 -36.42 76.55
N SER A 648 38.53 -37.37 76.42
CA SER A 648 38.83 -38.11 75.19
C SER A 648 37.89 -39.29 74.91
N ASN A 649 37.13 -39.75 75.92
CA ASN A 649 36.26 -40.94 75.82
C ASN A 649 34.80 -40.60 75.46
N THR A 650 34.51 -39.32 75.23
CA THR A 650 33.19 -38.78 74.92
C THR A 650 33.17 -38.29 73.47
N SER A 651 32.09 -38.57 72.73
CA SER A 651 31.86 -38.11 71.35
C SER A 651 31.62 -36.59 71.28
N LEU A 652 32.61 -35.80 71.69
CA LEU A 652 32.58 -34.34 71.69
C LEU A 652 33.11 -33.80 70.37
N SER A 653 32.55 -32.70 69.88
CA SER A 653 33.15 -31.97 68.76
C SER A 653 34.46 -31.32 69.17
N ALA A 654 35.33 -31.02 68.20
CA ALA A 654 36.60 -30.34 68.46
C ALA A 654 36.43 -29.04 69.27
N ASP A 655 35.33 -28.31 69.02
CA ASP A 655 35.00 -27.06 69.70
C ASP A 655 34.47 -27.27 71.14
N GLN A 656 34.07 -28.50 71.51
CA GLN A 656 33.58 -28.85 72.85
C GLN A 656 34.67 -29.38 73.78
N ILE A 657 35.81 -29.85 73.22
CA ILE A 657 36.92 -30.42 73.99
C ILE A 657 37.51 -29.42 75.00
N PRO A 658 37.81 -28.15 74.64
CA PRO A 658 38.33 -27.16 75.59
C PRO A 658 37.39 -26.87 76.75
N VAL A 659 36.08 -26.84 76.47
CA VAL A 659 35.02 -26.59 77.47
C VAL A 659 34.90 -27.76 78.44
N CYS A 660 34.86 -28.99 77.94
CA CYS A 660 34.85 -30.20 78.79
C CYS A 660 36.07 -30.23 79.73
N TYR A 661 37.25 -29.96 79.17
CA TYR A 661 38.49 -29.99 79.95
C TYR A 661 38.43 -28.98 81.09
N MET A 662 38.02 -27.74 80.79
CA MET A 662 37.95 -26.69 81.79
C MET A 662 36.83 -26.87 82.80
N GLU A 663 35.70 -27.46 82.40
CA GLU A 663 34.64 -27.84 83.32
C GLU A 663 35.16 -28.83 84.38
N SER A 664 35.88 -29.88 83.96
CA SER A 664 36.51 -30.83 84.88
C SER A 664 37.52 -30.14 85.80
N LYS A 665 38.36 -29.26 85.25
CA LYS A 665 39.36 -28.52 86.05
C LYS A 665 38.72 -27.61 87.09
N CYS A 666 37.75 -26.78 86.71
CA CYS A 666 37.03 -25.90 87.64
C CYS A 666 36.30 -26.70 88.73
N GLN A 667 35.72 -27.86 88.41
CA GLN A 667 34.94 -28.66 89.36
C GLN A 667 35.81 -29.43 90.37
N SER A 668 37.03 -29.82 90.00
CA SER A 668 37.89 -30.70 90.79
C SER A 668 38.40 -30.11 92.12
N GLY A 669 38.25 -28.81 92.40
CA GLY A 669 38.82 -28.11 93.57
C GLY A 669 38.04 -28.20 94.88
N THR A 670 38.57 -27.58 95.95
CA THR A 670 37.91 -27.46 97.29
C THR A 670 37.15 -26.14 97.49
N ALA A 671 37.16 -25.24 96.50
CA ALA A 671 36.45 -23.96 96.55
C ALA A 671 34.91 -24.14 96.65
N PRO A 672 34.15 -23.14 97.14
CA PRO A 672 32.69 -23.18 97.16
C PRO A 672 32.09 -23.36 95.76
N THR A 673 30.92 -23.98 95.66
CA THR A 673 30.22 -24.21 94.38
C THR A 673 30.06 -22.93 93.56
N SER A 674 29.75 -21.80 94.21
CA SER A 674 29.63 -20.49 93.55
C SER A 674 30.92 -19.99 92.89
N ALA A 675 32.10 -20.36 93.41
CA ALA A 675 33.39 -20.04 92.78
C ALA A 675 33.72 -20.98 91.62
N LYS A 676 33.34 -22.26 91.74
CA LYS A 676 33.47 -23.25 90.66
C LYS A 676 32.59 -22.92 89.46
N ASP A 677 31.35 -22.51 89.70
CA ASP A 677 30.41 -22.11 88.65
C ASP A 677 30.89 -20.84 87.93
N LYS A 678 31.36 -19.83 88.67
CA LYS A 678 31.98 -18.63 88.09
C LYS A 678 33.22 -18.93 87.26
N CYS A 679 34.06 -19.88 87.69
CA CYS A 679 35.23 -20.35 86.91
C CYS A 679 34.79 -20.93 85.56
N LYS A 680 33.79 -21.82 85.57
CA LYS A 680 33.24 -22.43 84.35
C LYS A 680 32.62 -21.37 83.43
N GLU A 681 31.78 -20.50 83.97
CA GLU A 681 31.09 -19.46 83.19
C GLU A 681 32.06 -18.44 82.58
N ALA A 682 33.03 -17.96 83.36
CA ALA A 682 34.02 -17.01 82.88
C ALA A 682 34.91 -17.60 81.80
N PHE A 683 35.34 -18.87 81.96
CA PHE A 683 36.10 -19.57 80.92
C PHE A 683 35.26 -19.76 79.65
N ASN A 684 34.04 -20.30 79.77
CA ASN A 684 33.18 -20.57 78.61
C ASN A 684 32.86 -19.29 77.82
N THR A 685 32.57 -18.19 78.53
CA THR A 685 32.28 -16.89 77.90
C THR A 685 33.49 -16.39 77.12
N ALA A 686 34.68 -16.45 77.72
CA ALA A 686 35.92 -16.02 77.07
C ALA A 686 36.32 -16.94 75.90
N TYR A 687 36.22 -18.26 76.08
CA TYR A 687 36.51 -19.25 75.05
C TYR A 687 35.58 -19.11 73.84
N TYR A 688 34.25 -19.04 74.03
CA TYR A 688 33.31 -18.91 72.92
C TYR A 688 33.42 -17.56 72.19
N TYR A 689 33.75 -16.48 72.92
CA TYR A 689 34.05 -15.19 72.28
C TYR A 689 35.29 -15.28 71.38
N VAL A 690 36.37 -15.92 71.86
CA VAL A 690 37.59 -16.15 71.06
C VAL A 690 37.36 -17.17 69.93
N LEU A 691 36.54 -18.19 70.13
CA LEU A 691 36.18 -19.15 69.09
C LEU A 691 35.39 -18.46 67.96
N SER A 692 34.56 -17.47 68.29
CA SER A 692 33.84 -16.67 67.29
C SER A 692 34.81 -15.98 66.32
N PHE A 693 35.96 -15.50 66.79
CA PHE A 693 37.00 -14.93 65.94
C PHE A 693 37.50 -15.92 64.89
N ALA A 694 37.78 -17.17 65.30
CA ALA A 694 38.27 -18.21 64.39
C ALA A 694 37.20 -18.59 63.35
N LYS A 695 35.95 -18.75 63.78
CA LYS A 695 34.84 -19.12 62.89
C LYS A 695 34.45 -17.99 61.92
N ILE A 696 34.49 -16.73 62.35
CA ILE A 696 34.27 -15.58 61.46
C ILE A 696 35.39 -15.49 60.42
N SER A 697 36.65 -15.62 60.84
CA SER A 697 37.79 -15.58 59.92
C SER A 697 37.72 -16.70 58.89
N GLN A 698 37.40 -17.92 59.32
CA GLN A 698 37.17 -19.06 58.44
C GLN A 698 36.03 -18.79 57.44
N MET A 699 34.88 -18.29 57.91
CA MET A 699 33.74 -17.99 57.05
C MET A 699 34.05 -16.90 56.01
N LEU A 700 34.84 -15.88 56.36
CA LEU A 700 35.29 -14.85 55.43
C LEU A 700 36.28 -15.41 54.39
N ASP A 701 37.22 -16.27 54.81
CA ASP A 701 38.12 -16.97 53.90
C ASP A 701 37.34 -17.85 52.91
N GLU A 702 36.37 -18.64 53.41
CA GLU A 702 35.49 -19.48 52.61
C GLU A 702 34.64 -18.64 51.64
N MET A 703 34.05 -17.53 52.10
CA MET A 703 33.25 -16.63 51.27
C MET A 703 34.08 -16.03 50.13
N ARG A 704 35.34 -15.70 50.42
CA ARG A 704 36.27 -15.21 49.43
C ARG A 704 36.70 -16.30 48.46
N GLU A 705 36.92 -17.53 48.92
CA GLU A 705 37.25 -18.66 48.06
C GLU A 705 36.10 -19.03 47.11
N ASP A 706 34.87 -19.20 47.61
CA ASP A 706 33.70 -19.55 46.81
C ASP A 706 33.42 -18.47 45.74
N LEU A 707 33.67 -17.19 46.06
CA LEU A 707 33.46 -16.07 45.14
C LEU A 707 34.61 -15.86 44.15
N LEU A 708 35.86 -15.79 44.65
CA LEU A 708 37.05 -15.37 43.89
C LEU A 708 38.05 -16.51 43.63
N GLY A 709 38.17 -17.48 44.54
CA GLY A 709 39.11 -18.61 44.46
C GLY A 709 40.57 -18.20 44.65
N ASP A 710 40.84 -17.20 45.50
CA ASP A 710 42.17 -16.58 45.63
C ASP A 710 42.81 -16.71 47.03
N THR A 711 42.19 -17.45 47.96
CA THR A 711 42.72 -17.66 49.31
C THR A 711 43.60 -18.90 49.41
N GLY A 712 43.33 -19.93 48.60
CA GLY A 712 44.02 -21.22 48.65
C GLY A 712 43.75 -22.02 49.93
N LYS A 713 42.70 -21.65 50.69
CA LYS A 713 42.31 -22.31 51.95
C LYS A 713 41.22 -23.38 51.77
N GLY A 714 40.74 -23.58 50.54
CA GLY A 714 39.68 -24.53 50.20
C GLY A 714 38.28 -23.92 50.26
N PHE A 715 37.38 -24.43 49.41
CA PHE A 715 35.99 -23.98 49.33
C PHE A 715 35.19 -24.30 50.61
N SER A 716 34.08 -23.59 50.80
CA SER A 716 33.19 -23.86 51.92
C SER A 716 32.68 -25.32 51.89
N PRO A 717 32.45 -25.98 53.04
CA PRO A 717 31.98 -27.37 53.05
C PRO A 717 30.62 -27.61 52.39
N SER A 718 29.84 -26.54 52.18
CA SER A 718 28.54 -26.58 51.48
C SER A 718 28.64 -26.20 50.01
N TRP A 719 29.83 -25.81 49.53
CA TRP A 719 30.10 -25.54 48.13
C TRP A 719 30.19 -26.85 47.35
N SER A 720 29.36 -27.00 46.32
CA SER A 720 29.24 -28.24 45.55
C SER A 720 30.00 -28.20 44.21
N TYR A 721 30.88 -27.22 44.02
CA TYR A 721 31.56 -26.95 42.75
C TYR A 721 33.08 -26.96 42.93
N ASP A 722 33.80 -27.39 41.90
CA ASP A 722 35.27 -27.46 41.91
C ASP A 722 35.96 -26.12 41.59
N VAL A 723 35.18 -25.07 41.31
CA VAL A 723 35.66 -23.74 40.90
C VAL A 723 34.87 -22.63 41.60
N SER A 724 35.48 -21.44 41.68
CA SER A 724 34.81 -20.24 42.18
C SER A 724 33.83 -19.65 41.17
N ILE A 725 32.91 -18.81 41.64
CA ILE A 725 31.98 -18.06 40.76
C ILE A 725 32.76 -17.21 39.75
N ALA A 726 33.81 -16.51 40.18
CA ALA A 726 34.61 -15.67 39.31
C ALA A 726 35.29 -16.46 38.18
N GLU A 727 35.83 -17.64 38.49
CA GLU A 727 36.46 -18.50 37.50
C GLU A 727 35.47 -19.06 36.49
N PHE A 728 34.36 -19.64 36.99
CA PHE A 728 33.31 -20.18 36.12
C PHE A 728 32.73 -19.10 35.21
N ALA A 729 32.33 -17.96 35.78
CA ALA A 729 31.78 -16.84 35.03
C ALA A 729 32.72 -16.36 33.93
N ARG A 730 34.01 -16.19 34.23
CA ARG A 730 35.01 -15.72 33.26
C ARG A 730 35.14 -16.70 32.08
N SER A 731 35.25 -17.99 32.37
CA SER A 731 35.33 -19.04 31.34
C SER A 731 34.06 -19.07 30.48
N TYR A 732 32.91 -19.07 31.12
CA TYR A 732 31.61 -19.11 30.47
C TYR A 732 31.38 -17.90 29.54
N PHE A 733 31.60 -16.68 30.04
CA PHE A 733 31.40 -15.47 29.25
C PHE A 733 32.46 -15.28 28.15
N ALA A 734 33.67 -15.78 28.33
CA ALA A 734 34.67 -15.84 27.26
C ALA A 734 34.21 -16.75 26.12
N LYS A 735 33.66 -17.93 26.42
CA LYS A 735 33.06 -18.82 25.42
C LYS A 735 31.89 -18.13 24.70
N LEU A 736 30.99 -17.46 25.42
CA LEU A 736 29.86 -16.73 24.82
C LEU A 736 30.32 -15.60 23.89
N ALA A 737 31.33 -14.83 24.29
CA ALA A 737 31.91 -13.79 23.46
C ALA A 737 32.51 -14.36 22.15
N SER A 738 33.11 -15.56 22.23
CA SER A 738 33.58 -16.31 21.06
C SER A 738 32.42 -16.74 20.15
N VAL A 739 31.32 -17.26 20.70
CA VAL A 739 30.12 -17.63 19.92
C VAL A 739 29.53 -16.41 19.19
N ARG A 740 29.44 -15.25 19.86
CA ARG A 740 28.95 -14.01 19.25
C ARG A 740 29.78 -13.65 18.01
N THR A 741 31.11 -13.68 18.13
CA THR A 741 32.02 -13.16 17.11
C THR A 741 32.35 -14.17 16.01
N SER A 742 32.45 -15.45 16.35
CA SER A 742 32.89 -16.51 15.41
C SER A 742 31.73 -17.21 14.73
N ASN A 743 30.61 -17.41 15.41
CA ASN A 743 29.50 -18.21 14.89
C ASN A 743 28.36 -17.29 14.46
N LEU A 744 27.82 -16.48 15.38
CA LEU A 744 26.63 -15.67 15.11
C LEU A 744 26.92 -14.51 14.14
N ALA A 745 28.03 -13.79 14.31
CA ALA A 745 28.42 -12.75 13.36
C ALA A 745 28.78 -13.33 11.98
N TYR A 746 29.36 -14.53 11.92
CA TYR A 746 29.62 -15.23 10.65
C TYR A 746 28.31 -15.56 9.92
N LEU A 747 27.31 -16.08 10.63
CA LEU A 747 26.00 -16.36 10.05
C LEU A 747 25.31 -15.07 9.56
N MET A 748 25.31 -14.02 10.39
CA MET A 748 24.66 -12.75 10.09
C MET A 748 25.34 -11.96 8.95
N ASN A 749 26.66 -12.06 8.81
CA ASN A 749 27.39 -11.46 7.68
C ASN A 749 27.47 -12.40 6.46
N GLY A 750 27.00 -13.64 6.61
CA GLY A 750 27.04 -14.69 5.60
C GLY A 750 25.64 -15.10 5.14
N GLU A 751 25.36 -16.40 5.20
CA GLU A 751 24.15 -16.97 4.60
C GLU A 751 22.84 -16.52 5.24
N VAL A 752 22.79 -16.34 6.57
CA VAL A 752 21.57 -15.81 7.24
C VAL A 752 21.34 -14.35 6.86
N GLY A 753 22.42 -13.56 6.79
CA GLY A 753 22.37 -12.16 6.33
C GLY A 753 21.78 -12.03 4.93
N LYS A 754 22.19 -12.89 3.99
CA LYS A 754 21.66 -12.89 2.61
C LYS A 754 20.16 -13.23 2.56
N VAL A 755 19.70 -14.16 3.39
CA VAL A 755 18.25 -14.46 3.48
C VAL A 755 17.49 -13.24 3.97
N ILE A 756 17.97 -12.61 5.05
CA ILE A 756 17.36 -11.40 5.61
C ILE A 756 17.36 -10.27 4.57
N GLU A 757 18.46 -10.05 3.86
CA GLU A 757 18.57 -9.04 2.80
C GLU A 757 17.52 -9.24 1.69
N ASN A 758 17.33 -10.47 1.22
CA ASN A 758 16.31 -10.75 0.20
C ASN A 758 14.88 -10.56 0.74
N ILE A 759 14.63 -10.90 2.01
CA ILE A 759 13.33 -10.64 2.67
C ILE A 759 13.09 -9.14 2.83
N GLU A 760 14.11 -8.38 3.24
CA GLU A 760 14.05 -6.92 3.29
C GLU A 760 13.74 -6.35 1.89
N HIS A 761 14.36 -6.89 0.84
CA HIS A 761 14.10 -6.48 -0.55
C HIS A 761 12.64 -6.68 -0.94
N VAL A 762 12.05 -7.85 -0.64
CA VAL A 762 10.61 -8.10 -0.87
C VAL A 762 9.76 -7.08 -0.11
N ARG A 763 10.01 -6.87 1.20
CA ARG A 763 9.28 -5.89 2.02
C ARG A 763 9.41 -4.47 1.49
N CYS A 764 10.57 -4.09 0.95
CA CYS A 764 10.79 -2.77 0.38
C CYS A 764 10.15 -2.58 -1.01
N THR A 765 9.77 -3.67 -1.67
CA THR A 765 9.14 -3.68 -3.01
C THR A 765 7.64 -3.97 -2.93
N GLU A 766 7.10 -4.27 -1.75
CA GLU A 766 5.70 -4.71 -1.57
C GLU A 766 4.65 -3.64 -1.90
N SER A 767 5.03 -2.35 -1.90
CA SER A 767 4.10 -1.26 -2.17
C SER A 767 3.79 -1.17 -3.67
N CYS A 768 2.50 -1.23 -3.98
CA CYS A 768 1.97 -1.12 -5.33
C CYS A 768 0.91 -0.01 -5.48
N GLY A 769 0.93 1.00 -4.61
CA GLY A 769 0.02 2.15 -4.67
C GLY A 769 0.07 2.94 -5.99
N TRP A 770 1.13 2.78 -6.78
CA TRP A 770 1.23 3.31 -8.14
C TRP A 770 0.13 2.78 -9.08
N ILE A 771 -0.45 1.61 -8.80
CA ILE A 771 -1.60 1.07 -9.55
C ILE A 771 -2.83 1.98 -9.37
N ASN A 772 -3.04 2.53 -8.18
CA ASN A 772 -4.12 3.50 -7.94
C ASN A 772 -3.90 4.80 -8.72
N ILE A 773 -2.65 5.27 -8.83
CA ILE A 773 -2.29 6.44 -9.66
C ILE A 773 -2.58 6.15 -11.14
N SER A 774 -2.18 4.97 -11.61
CA SER A 774 -2.41 4.51 -12.98
C SER A 774 -3.90 4.41 -13.32
N PHE A 775 -4.69 3.84 -12.40
CA PHE A 775 -6.15 3.79 -12.51
C PHE A 775 -6.76 5.18 -12.64
N ASN A 776 -6.35 6.13 -11.78
CA ASN A 776 -6.87 7.49 -11.83
C ASN A 776 -6.53 8.20 -13.15
N ALA A 777 -5.36 7.92 -13.74
CA ALA A 777 -4.99 8.45 -15.06
C ALA A 777 -5.89 7.89 -16.17
N VAL A 778 -6.09 6.56 -16.23
CA VAL A 778 -6.98 5.90 -17.19
C VAL A 778 -8.43 6.37 -17.02
N HIS A 779 -8.91 6.38 -15.78
CA HIS A 779 -10.27 6.84 -15.44
C HIS A 779 -10.45 8.32 -15.80
N GLY A 780 -9.47 9.18 -15.52
CA GLY A 780 -9.49 10.60 -15.88
C GLY A 780 -9.62 10.81 -17.39
N ALA A 781 -8.74 10.20 -18.17
CA ALA A 781 -8.74 10.33 -19.63
C ALA A 781 -10.03 9.78 -20.27
N MET A 782 -10.53 8.65 -19.77
CA MET A 782 -11.73 8.02 -20.31
C MET A 782 -13.02 8.76 -19.90
N CYS A 783 -13.15 9.08 -18.62
CA CYS A 783 -14.41 9.56 -18.03
C CYS A 783 -14.55 11.09 -18.04
N SER A 784 -13.44 11.83 -18.07
CA SER A 784 -13.46 13.28 -18.22
C SER A 784 -13.32 13.67 -19.70
N ASP A 785 -12.30 13.15 -20.37
CA ASP A 785 -11.92 13.67 -21.70
C ASP A 785 -12.72 13.00 -22.82
N ILE A 786 -12.69 11.67 -22.94
CA ILE A 786 -13.39 10.95 -24.04
C ILE A 786 -14.91 11.10 -23.90
N LEU A 787 -15.46 10.87 -22.71
CA LEU A 787 -16.90 11.00 -22.47
C LEU A 787 -17.39 12.43 -22.71
N GLY A 788 -16.71 13.43 -22.12
CA GLY A 788 -17.08 14.84 -22.25
C GLY A 788 -17.05 15.32 -23.70
N THR A 789 -15.99 14.97 -24.44
CA THR A 789 -15.84 15.35 -25.84
C THR A 789 -16.86 14.67 -26.75
N THR A 790 -17.13 13.37 -26.56
CA THR A 790 -18.13 12.63 -27.35
C THR A 790 -19.51 13.25 -27.21
N LEU A 791 -19.91 13.60 -25.99
CA LEU A 791 -21.18 14.26 -25.71
C LEU A 791 -21.22 15.70 -26.26
N GLY A 792 -20.11 16.44 -26.13
CA GLY A 792 -19.96 17.76 -26.71
C GLY A 792 -20.20 17.78 -28.22
N ILE A 793 -19.61 16.83 -28.95
CA ILE A 793 -19.81 16.68 -30.40
C ILE A 793 -21.25 16.31 -30.70
N SER A 794 -21.83 15.34 -29.97
CA SER A 794 -23.25 14.95 -30.15
C SER A 794 -24.18 16.16 -30.05
N VAL A 795 -24.01 16.98 -29.00
CA VAL A 795 -24.80 18.19 -28.77
C VAL A 795 -24.60 19.21 -29.90
N CYS A 796 -23.36 19.41 -30.35
CA CYS A 796 -23.05 20.30 -31.48
C CYS A 796 -23.71 19.83 -32.78
N VAL A 797 -23.78 18.52 -33.03
CA VAL A 797 -24.47 17.94 -34.19
C VAL A 797 -25.98 18.16 -34.09
N PHE A 798 -26.59 17.99 -32.90
CA PHE A 798 -28.01 18.29 -32.72
C PHE A 798 -28.30 19.78 -32.95
N PHE A 799 -27.50 20.68 -32.39
CA PHE A 799 -27.64 22.12 -32.62
C PHE A 799 -27.47 22.49 -34.09
N LEU A 800 -26.47 21.91 -34.78
CA LEU A 800 -26.30 22.05 -36.22
C LEU A 800 -27.62 21.74 -36.94
N CYS A 801 -28.21 20.58 -36.70
CA CYS A 801 -29.48 20.18 -37.32
C CYS A 801 -30.63 21.12 -36.97
N PHE A 802 -30.78 21.53 -35.71
CA PHE A 802 -31.81 22.45 -35.29
C PHE A 802 -31.66 23.85 -35.91
N PHE A 803 -30.45 24.33 -36.17
CA PHE A 803 -30.21 25.60 -36.87
C PHE A 803 -30.34 25.46 -38.40
N LEU A 804 -30.04 24.30 -38.96
CA LEU A 804 -30.26 24.00 -40.38
C LEU A 804 -31.75 24.03 -40.75
N ILE A 805 -32.67 23.62 -39.87
CA ILE A 805 -34.11 23.60 -40.16
C ILE A 805 -34.66 25.02 -40.48
N PRO A 806 -34.50 26.05 -39.62
CA PRO A 806 -34.87 27.43 -39.95
C PRO A 806 -34.13 27.95 -41.19
N MET A 807 -32.86 27.58 -41.37
CA MET A 807 -32.06 27.96 -42.54
C MET A 807 -32.66 27.38 -43.85
N ILE A 808 -33.13 26.13 -43.83
CA ILE A 808 -33.82 25.47 -44.96
C ILE A 808 -35.14 26.19 -45.26
N VAL A 809 -35.97 26.45 -44.24
CA VAL A 809 -37.27 27.12 -44.40
C VAL A 809 -37.09 28.55 -44.94
N THR A 810 -36.16 29.31 -44.37
CA THR A 810 -35.84 30.67 -44.83
C THR A 810 -35.20 30.66 -46.22
N GLY A 811 -34.34 29.69 -46.54
CA GLY A 811 -33.78 29.49 -47.87
C GLY A 811 -34.87 29.22 -48.93
N ILE A 812 -35.83 28.35 -48.64
CA ILE A 812 -36.98 28.05 -49.51
C ILE A 812 -37.84 29.31 -49.73
N THR A 813 -38.11 30.08 -48.68
CA THR A 813 -38.94 31.30 -48.77
C THR A 813 -38.22 32.42 -49.51
N LEU A 814 -36.96 32.70 -49.19
CA LEU A 814 -36.12 33.70 -49.86
C LEU A 814 -35.90 33.38 -51.34
N GLN A 815 -35.76 32.10 -51.69
CA GLN A 815 -35.63 31.65 -53.09
C GLN A 815 -36.83 32.11 -53.95
N LYS A 816 -38.03 32.18 -53.38
CA LYS A 816 -39.22 32.74 -54.07
C LYS A 816 -39.28 34.26 -53.95
N ARG A 817 -39.04 34.81 -52.75
CA ARG A 817 -39.18 36.25 -52.47
C ARG A 817 -38.17 37.11 -53.24
N LEU A 818 -36.91 36.68 -53.34
CA LEU A 818 -35.87 37.36 -54.12
C LEU A 818 -36.09 37.26 -55.64
N ARG A 819 -36.80 36.22 -56.13
CA ARG A 819 -37.25 36.14 -57.53
C ARG A 819 -38.45 37.07 -57.79
N GLY A 820 -39.34 37.21 -56.80
CA GLY A 820 -40.58 37.99 -56.87
C GLY A 820 -40.50 39.47 -56.50
N ALA A 821 -39.40 39.92 -55.89
CA ALA A 821 -39.07 41.34 -55.67
C ALA A 821 -39.12 42.18 -56.97
N LYS A 822 -39.24 41.52 -58.12
CA LYS A 822 -39.33 42.09 -59.46
C LYS A 822 -40.76 42.37 -59.96
N LYS A 823 -41.84 41.97 -59.26
CA LYS A 823 -43.22 42.13 -59.78
C LYS A 823 -44.05 43.25 -59.13
N GLY A 824 -43.52 43.95 -58.14
CA GLY A 824 -44.27 45.01 -57.47
C GLY A 824 -43.35 46.13 -57.00
N THR A 825 -42.88 46.97 -57.92
CA THR A 825 -42.37 48.29 -57.53
C THR A 825 -43.58 49.21 -57.47
N TYR A 826 -43.96 49.59 -56.25
CA TYR A 826 -44.89 50.69 -56.00
C TYR A 826 -44.49 51.94 -56.81
N GLU A 827 -43.18 52.15 -57.03
CA GLU A 827 -42.61 53.19 -57.91
C GLU A 827 -43.07 53.12 -59.37
N GLU A 828 -43.38 51.93 -59.91
CA GLU A 828 -43.80 51.76 -61.31
C GLU A 828 -45.31 51.95 -61.46
N LEU A 829 -46.07 51.64 -60.40
CA LEU A 829 -47.50 51.97 -60.28
C LEU A 829 -47.69 53.48 -60.03
N GLU A 830 -46.85 54.09 -59.20
CA GLU A 830 -46.84 55.53 -58.89
C GLU A 830 -46.39 56.36 -60.09
N LYS A 831 -45.37 55.90 -60.85
CA LYS A 831 -45.04 56.47 -62.16
C LYS A 831 -46.18 56.35 -63.18
N ARG A 832 -46.90 55.22 -63.21
CA ARG A 832 -48.09 55.07 -64.08
C ARG A 832 -49.25 55.96 -63.64
N LEU A 833 -49.45 56.15 -62.33
CA LEU A 833 -50.45 57.07 -61.78
C LEU A 833 -50.11 58.54 -62.10
N GLN A 834 -48.85 58.95 -61.92
CA GLN A 834 -48.37 60.28 -62.33
C GLN A 834 -48.44 60.47 -63.85
N GLN A 835 -48.17 59.43 -64.65
CA GLN A 835 -48.35 59.45 -66.11
C GLN A 835 -49.84 59.54 -66.52
N LEU A 836 -50.76 58.98 -65.73
CA LEU A 836 -52.20 59.10 -65.97
C LEU A 836 -52.72 60.48 -65.55
N GLU A 837 -52.23 61.05 -64.44
CA GLU A 837 -52.55 62.43 -64.01
C GLU A 837 -52.02 63.48 -65.01
N THR A 838 -50.80 63.29 -65.54
CA THR A 838 -50.24 64.17 -66.58
C THR A 838 -51.01 64.05 -67.90
N LYS A 839 -51.36 62.84 -68.33
CA LYS A 839 -52.22 62.63 -69.51
C LYS A 839 -53.64 63.21 -69.35
N GLN A 840 -54.22 63.17 -68.15
CA GLN A 840 -55.49 63.84 -67.87
C GLN A 840 -55.36 65.36 -67.91
N ARG A 841 -54.26 65.93 -67.40
CA ARG A 841 -53.97 67.38 -67.50
C ARG A 841 -53.73 67.83 -68.94
N GLU A 842 -53.06 67.02 -69.76
CA GLU A 842 -52.86 67.32 -71.20
C GLU A 842 -54.16 67.19 -72.00
N SER A 843 -55.00 66.20 -71.70
CA SER A 843 -56.31 66.03 -72.34
C SER A 843 -57.32 67.12 -71.94
N ALA A 844 -57.16 67.73 -70.76
CA ALA A 844 -57.93 68.91 -70.35
C ALA A 844 -57.46 70.20 -71.05
N ARG A 845 -56.17 70.31 -71.44
CA ARG A 845 -55.64 71.46 -72.20
C ARG A 845 -55.88 71.37 -73.72
N GLY A 846 -56.12 70.18 -74.26
CA GLY A 846 -56.32 69.96 -75.71
C GLY A 846 -57.75 70.18 -76.24
N LYS A 847 -58.74 70.52 -75.40
CA LYS A 847 -60.16 70.64 -75.82
C LYS A 847 -60.60 72.03 -76.33
N ASN A 848 -59.71 73.02 -76.41
CA ASN A 848 -60.02 74.35 -76.96
C ASN A 848 -59.12 74.72 -78.14
N SER A 849 -59.39 74.18 -79.35
CA SER A 849 -59.35 74.92 -80.64
C SER A 849 -59.46 73.97 -81.84
N PRO A 850 -60.23 74.32 -82.89
CA PRO A 850 -60.43 73.47 -84.06
C PRO A 850 -59.65 73.91 -85.32
N SER A 851 -59.29 72.89 -86.10
CA SER A 851 -59.31 72.81 -87.57
C SER A 851 -58.05 73.09 -88.43
N LYS A 852 -57.97 72.25 -89.48
CA LYS A 852 -57.38 72.39 -90.82
C LYS A 852 -55.89 72.05 -91.05
N GLY A 853 -55.66 70.80 -91.51
CA GLY A 853 -55.38 70.43 -92.91
C GLY A 853 -54.09 70.92 -93.62
N ARG A 854 -53.31 69.92 -94.12
CA ARG A 854 -52.25 69.86 -95.17
C ARG A 854 -51.03 69.14 -94.59
N GLY A 855 -50.28 68.25 -95.24
CA GLY A 855 -50.18 67.75 -96.61
C GLY A 855 -48.73 67.21 -96.78
N GLY A 856 -48.54 66.13 -97.55
CA GLY A 856 -47.29 65.77 -98.27
C GLY A 856 -46.03 65.33 -97.48
N ILE A 857 -45.73 64.01 -97.45
CA ILE A 857 -44.70 63.27 -98.24
C ILE A 857 -43.46 64.13 -98.65
N ASP A 858 -42.17 63.82 -98.45
CA ASP A 858 -41.40 62.63 -98.04
C ASP A 858 -39.89 62.99 -97.93
N LEU A 859 -39.08 61.97 -97.58
CA LEU A 859 -37.73 61.65 -98.07
C LEU A 859 -36.47 61.97 -97.22
N PHE A 860 -35.77 60.86 -96.92
CA PHE A 860 -34.32 60.67 -96.72
C PHE A 860 -33.66 61.03 -95.37
N LYS A 861 -33.65 60.06 -94.44
CA LYS A 861 -32.41 59.48 -93.87
C LYS A 861 -32.72 58.30 -92.94
N PHE A 862 -32.83 57.10 -93.50
CA PHE A 862 -32.61 55.86 -92.73
C PHE A 862 -31.70 54.95 -93.55
N LYS A 863 -30.40 55.06 -93.28
CA LYS A 863 -29.35 54.19 -93.80
C LYS A 863 -28.69 53.53 -92.59
N LYS A 864 -28.78 52.19 -92.56
CA LYS A 864 -27.90 51.23 -91.86
C LYS A 864 -27.99 51.23 -90.32
N ASN A 865 -28.05 50.10 -89.60
CA ASN A 865 -27.76 48.70 -89.92
C ASN A 865 -28.73 47.79 -89.16
N LEU A 866 -29.22 46.75 -89.84
CA LEU A 866 -29.45 45.45 -89.21
C LEU A 866 -28.12 44.67 -89.25
N ASP A 867 -27.99 43.76 -88.29
CA ASP A 867 -27.04 42.64 -88.17
C ASP A 867 -25.72 42.86 -87.41
N SER A 868 -25.68 42.20 -86.25
CA SER A 868 -24.56 41.46 -85.62
C SER A 868 -24.20 41.85 -84.18
N ALA A 869 -23.94 40.80 -83.39
CA ALA A 869 -23.16 40.70 -82.14
C ALA A 869 -23.85 41.03 -80.80
#